data_AF-A0A553Q0K1-F1
#
_entry.id   AF-A0A553Q0K1-F1
#
_cell.length_a   1.000
_cell.length_b   1.000
_cell.length_c   1.000
_cell.angle_alpha   90.00
_cell.angle_beta   90.00
_cell.angle_gamma   90.00
#
_symmetry.space_group_name_H-M   'P 1'
#
loop_
_entity.id
_entity.type
_entity.pdbx_description
1 polymer ?
#
loop_
_entity_poly.entity_id
_entity_poly.type
_entity_poly.pdbx_seq_one_letter_code
_entity_poly.pdbx_strand_id
1 'polypeptide(L)'
;MTMEELLKSLQKKCRVECEEAHRQLVCALNGLAGIHIIRDEFVDAAEMYREVLRSSEEHKANLKTDSLQRLHATHNLMELLSAQHAGIPPTLRDDSLKEEAEQLKQHYMAKVNSEVSEAHQNLQPVLQHIKELKRKVNLCSAWWLDVIQQAIQYSLDDELVSRIQNELTCNYKQAANKLSLADKFRDARGLQFLLSTKMDDLIKSQKRVQDAVKNLEGPPSQQVIEEATLCHLRPVRLPLNNCVFCKADELFTDYESKLFTHTVKGQTAIFEEMIEDEEGLVDDRLPTTSRGLWATSETERALKAVLSFAKVRRLESGLIEEGNSFMELFEYWKKEYKLLHEYWMSLRDHVSAIDELGMATERLRVRLPDEPKPKVLHIIEPHEVEQNRVKLLNDRAMAKSQLQKKLGQFLYLTNLEKSQDKSTGGLNPEPCPICARPLGQEWAVLTCGHCFCNECIAIIVEQYSIGNRHRAIKCAICRQTTSHAEISYVFTTQNSHQGQEIPVKGSHSTKVEAVVRVLKKIQMSDPGAKSLVFSTWQGVLDIIAKALFDNNMEFAQINGIHKFQENLSSFKYEEKINILLLPLHTGSNGLNIIEATHVLLVEPILNPAHELQAIGRVHRIGQTKSTFVHRFLIKSTIEERMQAMLKTAEKRQVSNKVHSSTSMKHSEASVFTVADLAELFTDDSGAVE
;
A
#
# COMPACT_ATOMS: atom_id res chain seq x y z
N MET A 1 -15.51 6.96 10.31
CA MET A 1 -14.99 7.90 9.29
C MET A 1 -16.14 8.77 8.81
N THR A 2 -16.05 10.08 8.96
CA THR A 2 -17.11 11.02 8.53
C THR A 2 -17.13 11.16 7.00
N MET A 3 -18.24 11.64 6.42
CA MET A 3 -18.33 11.88 4.96
C MET A 3 -17.27 12.90 4.48
N GLU A 4 -16.95 13.88 5.32
CA GLU A 4 -15.88 14.86 5.08
C GLU A 4 -14.48 14.19 5.08
N GLU A 5 -14.21 13.28 6.02
CA GLU A 5 -12.97 12.49 6.04
C GLU A 5 -12.84 11.57 4.82
N LEU A 6 -13.94 10.95 4.39
CA LEU A 6 -13.95 10.13 3.18
C LEU A 6 -13.62 10.96 1.94
N LEU A 7 -14.23 12.15 1.80
CA LEU A 7 -13.98 13.02 0.65
C LEU A 7 -12.53 13.52 0.63
N LYS A 8 -11.97 13.92 1.77
CA LYS A 8 -10.55 14.30 1.90
C LYS A 8 -9.62 13.14 1.57
N SER A 9 -9.94 11.92 2.01
CA SER A 9 -9.19 10.71 1.68
C SER A 9 -9.20 10.43 0.18
N LEU A 10 -10.37 10.51 -0.46
CA LEU A 10 -10.53 10.34 -1.91
C LEU A 10 -9.78 11.42 -2.70
N GLN A 11 -9.81 12.67 -2.26
CA GLN A 11 -9.03 13.76 -2.87
C GLN A 11 -7.53 13.52 -2.74
N LYS A 12 -7.05 13.12 -1.55
CA LYS A 12 -5.63 12.79 -1.34
C LYS A 12 -5.19 11.66 -2.27
N LYS A 13 -5.95 10.57 -2.32
CA LYS A 13 -5.67 9.44 -3.21
C LYS A 13 -5.67 9.85 -4.68
N CYS A 14 -6.69 10.58 -5.13
CA CYS A 14 -6.79 11.05 -6.50
C CYS A 14 -5.64 12.02 -6.86
N ARG A 15 -5.19 12.84 -5.91
CA ARG A 15 -4.02 13.71 -6.08
C ARG A 15 -2.75 12.89 -6.28
N VAL A 16 -2.50 11.89 -5.45
CA VAL A 16 -1.33 10.98 -5.60
C VAL A 16 -1.37 10.28 -6.96
N GLU A 17 -2.53 9.82 -7.40
CA GLU A 17 -2.69 9.22 -8.73
C GLU A 17 -2.44 10.22 -9.88
N CYS A 18 -2.76 11.51 -9.71
CA CYS A 18 -2.40 12.55 -10.67
C CYS A 18 -0.90 12.84 -10.67
N GLU A 19 -0.27 12.91 -9.50
CA GLU A 19 1.18 13.11 -9.33
C GLU A 19 1.95 11.97 -9.99
N GLU A 20 1.52 10.72 -9.82
CA GLU A 20 2.11 9.55 -10.48
C GLU A 20 1.96 9.58 -12.00
N ALA A 21 0.77 9.91 -12.51
CA ALA A 21 0.55 10.03 -13.96
C ALA A 21 1.39 11.18 -14.57
N HIS A 22 1.56 12.29 -13.83
CA HIS A 22 2.44 13.40 -14.23
C HIS A 22 3.91 12.97 -14.24
N ARG A 23 4.35 12.24 -13.20
CA ARG A 23 5.71 11.68 -13.10
C ARG A 23 6.06 10.76 -14.28
N GLN A 24 5.12 9.92 -14.69
CA GLN A 24 5.28 9.05 -15.87
C GLN A 24 5.35 9.85 -17.18
N LEU A 25 4.52 10.88 -17.33
CA LEU A 25 4.52 11.76 -18.50
C LEU A 25 5.86 12.50 -18.64
N VAL A 26 6.34 13.09 -17.54
CA VAL A 26 7.62 13.81 -17.50
C VAL A 26 8.79 12.86 -17.76
N CYS A 27 8.78 11.66 -17.17
CA CYS A 27 9.77 10.62 -17.44
C CYS A 27 9.86 10.28 -18.93
N ALA A 28 8.71 10.06 -19.58
CA ALA A 28 8.65 9.76 -21.01
C ALA A 28 9.19 10.92 -21.87
N LEU A 29 8.85 12.18 -21.53
CA LEU A 29 9.35 13.36 -22.24
C LEU A 29 10.87 13.53 -22.11
N ASN A 30 11.42 13.37 -20.89
CA ASN A 30 12.87 13.43 -20.64
C ASN A 30 13.61 12.31 -21.39
N GLY A 31 13.07 11.09 -21.39
CA GLY A 31 13.62 9.97 -22.15
C GLY A 31 13.62 10.24 -23.67
N LEU A 32 12.53 10.77 -24.21
CA LEU A 32 12.44 11.14 -25.63
C LEU A 32 13.44 12.24 -25.99
N ALA A 33 13.61 13.25 -25.14
CA ALA A 33 14.61 14.29 -25.33
C ALA A 33 16.03 13.69 -25.40
N GLY A 34 16.35 12.74 -24.52
CA GLY A 34 17.61 12.00 -24.57
C GLY A 34 17.83 11.25 -25.90
N ILE A 35 16.78 10.62 -26.44
CA ILE A 35 16.86 9.93 -27.75
C ILE A 35 17.03 10.92 -28.91
N HIS A 36 16.35 12.06 -28.87
CA HIS A 36 16.53 13.10 -29.89
C HIS A 36 17.97 13.63 -29.91
N ILE A 37 18.59 13.79 -28.74
CA ILE A 37 20.03 14.13 -28.65
C ILE A 37 20.90 13.04 -29.26
N ILE A 38 20.64 11.75 -29.00
CA ILE A 38 21.38 10.63 -29.60
C ILE A 38 21.29 10.66 -31.14
N ARG A 39 20.19 11.19 -31.69
CA ARG A 39 19.93 11.31 -33.13
C ARG A 39 20.39 12.65 -33.74
N ASP A 40 21.09 13.48 -32.98
CA ASP A 40 21.49 14.85 -33.37
C ASP A 40 20.30 15.80 -33.68
N GLU A 41 19.10 15.50 -33.16
CA GLU A 41 17.86 16.28 -33.31
C GLU A 41 17.70 17.27 -32.12
N PHE A 42 18.62 18.23 -31.98
CA PHE A 42 18.71 19.08 -30.79
C PHE A 42 17.50 20.02 -30.58
N VAL A 43 16.82 20.43 -31.65
CA VAL A 43 15.65 21.32 -31.58
C VAL A 43 14.47 20.62 -30.92
N ASP A 44 14.19 19.39 -31.35
CA ASP A 44 13.11 18.56 -30.79
C ASP A 44 13.40 18.22 -29.32
N ALA A 45 14.67 17.94 -28.97
CA ALA A 45 15.09 17.71 -27.59
C ALA A 45 14.83 18.94 -26.69
N ALA A 46 15.20 20.14 -27.16
CA ALA A 46 14.95 21.38 -26.42
C ALA A 46 13.45 21.67 -26.25
N GLU A 47 12.62 21.37 -27.26
CA GLU A 47 11.16 21.50 -27.16
C GLU A 47 10.57 20.53 -26.11
N MET A 48 11.04 19.29 -26.06
CA MET A 48 10.59 18.31 -25.06
C MET A 48 10.95 18.74 -23.64
N TYR A 49 12.17 19.23 -23.38
CA TYR A 49 12.52 19.77 -22.06
C TYR A 49 11.70 21.01 -21.69
N ARG A 50 11.41 21.89 -22.65
CA ARG A 50 10.52 23.05 -22.43
C ARG A 50 9.08 22.64 -22.13
N GLU A 51 8.57 21.59 -22.77
CA GLU A 51 7.25 21.00 -22.44
C GLU A 51 7.23 20.50 -20.99
N VAL A 52 8.27 19.82 -20.51
CA VAL A 52 8.37 19.37 -19.11
C VAL A 52 8.29 20.55 -18.14
N LEU A 53 9.08 21.60 -18.37
CA LEU A 53 9.12 22.77 -17.50
C LEU A 53 7.84 23.60 -17.56
N ARG A 54 7.14 23.62 -18.69
CA ARG A 54 5.82 24.26 -18.83
C ARG A 54 4.74 23.46 -18.14
N SER A 55 4.68 22.15 -18.38
CA SER A 55 3.70 21.25 -17.75
C SER A 55 3.83 21.25 -16.23
N SER A 56 5.06 21.27 -15.71
CA SER A 56 5.30 21.33 -14.26
C SER A 56 4.81 22.65 -13.64
N GLU A 57 4.98 23.79 -14.32
CA GLU A 57 4.52 25.08 -13.82
C GLU A 57 3.00 25.23 -13.92
N GLU A 58 2.38 24.71 -14.98
CA GLU A 58 0.92 24.71 -15.16
C GLU A 58 0.19 23.97 -14.03
N HIS A 59 0.74 22.85 -13.56
CA HIS A 59 0.11 22.00 -12.55
C HIS A 59 0.60 22.24 -11.12
N LYS A 60 1.53 23.17 -10.89
CA LYS A 60 2.21 23.43 -9.61
C LYS A 60 1.29 23.71 -8.42
N ALA A 61 0.13 24.32 -8.67
CA ALA A 61 -0.85 24.62 -7.62
C ALA A 61 -1.56 23.36 -7.09
N ASN A 62 -1.72 22.35 -7.95
CA ASN A 62 -2.56 21.18 -7.67
C ASN A 62 -1.73 19.91 -7.42
N LEU A 63 -0.60 19.77 -8.13
CA LEU A 63 0.24 18.58 -8.15
C LEU A 63 1.67 18.92 -7.75
N LYS A 64 2.32 18.02 -7.01
CA LYS A 64 3.77 18.02 -6.86
C LYS A 64 4.40 17.28 -8.03
N THR A 65 5.34 17.94 -8.71
CA THR A 65 6.22 17.28 -9.68
C THR A 65 7.54 16.94 -9.01
N ASP A 66 8.09 15.77 -9.32
CA ASP A 66 9.39 15.32 -8.83
C ASP A 66 10.49 16.35 -9.17
N SER A 67 11.19 16.80 -8.13
CA SER A 67 12.27 17.77 -8.23
C SER A 67 13.45 17.26 -9.07
N LEU A 68 13.74 15.95 -9.04
CA LEU A 68 14.83 15.35 -9.81
C LEU A 68 14.52 15.35 -11.30
N GLN A 69 13.28 15.05 -11.68
CA GLN A 69 12.84 15.10 -13.08
C GLN A 69 12.83 16.52 -13.64
N ARG A 70 12.48 17.51 -12.82
CA ARG A 70 12.58 18.93 -13.17
C ARG A 70 14.05 19.34 -13.31
N LEU A 71 14.90 18.92 -12.38
CA LEU A 71 16.34 19.18 -12.43
C LEU A 71 16.96 18.59 -13.70
N HIS A 72 16.58 17.37 -14.07
CA HIS A 72 17.00 16.73 -15.32
C HIS A 72 16.70 17.62 -16.53
N ALA A 73 15.46 18.09 -16.66
CA ALA A 73 15.04 18.91 -17.78
C ALA A 73 15.75 20.27 -17.79
N THR A 74 15.84 20.94 -16.64
CA THR A 74 16.51 22.25 -16.51
C THR A 74 18.00 22.16 -16.82
N HIS A 75 18.69 21.16 -16.27
CA HIS A 75 20.13 20.98 -16.45
C HIS A 75 20.47 20.64 -17.91
N ASN A 76 19.79 19.68 -18.51
CA ASN A 76 20.07 19.27 -19.87
C ASN A 76 19.66 20.33 -20.91
N LEU A 77 18.59 21.10 -20.65
CA LEU A 77 18.27 22.26 -21.49
C LEU A 77 19.35 23.35 -21.40
N MET A 78 19.88 23.62 -20.21
CA MET A 78 20.98 24.56 -20.00
C MET A 78 22.27 24.11 -20.72
N GLU A 79 22.60 22.81 -20.69
CA GLU A 79 23.73 22.25 -21.45
C GLU A 79 23.56 22.46 -22.96
N LEU A 80 22.38 22.15 -23.51
CA LEU A 80 22.08 22.33 -24.94
C LEU A 80 22.18 23.79 -25.39
N LEU A 81 21.70 24.73 -24.58
CA LEU A 81 21.78 26.16 -24.86
C LEU A 81 23.22 26.69 -24.77
N SER A 82 23.99 26.20 -23.81
CA SER A 82 25.40 26.56 -23.63
C SER A 82 26.29 26.05 -24.77
N ALA A 83 25.94 24.90 -25.36
CA ALA A 83 26.65 24.31 -26.50
C ALA A 83 26.39 25.04 -27.85
N GLN A 84 25.46 26.01 -27.90
CA GLN A 84 25.16 26.84 -29.07
C GLN A 84 24.87 26.05 -30.37
N HIS A 85 24.13 24.94 -30.27
CA HIS A 85 23.69 24.19 -31.44
C HIS A 85 22.82 25.06 -32.38
N ALA A 86 23.02 24.92 -33.69
CA ALA A 86 22.27 25.67 -34.69
C ALA A 86 20.77 25.33 -34.63
N GLY A 87 19.91 26.35 -34.52
CA GLY A 87 18.46 26.21 -34.68
C GLY A 87 17.63 26.11 -33.40
N ILE A 88 18.22 26.12 -32.21
CA ILE A 88 17.43 26.22 -30.96
C ILE A 88 16.99 27.69 -30.77
N PRO A 89 15.69 28.00 -30.80
CA PRO A 89 15.24 29.37 -30.62
C PRO A 89 15.41 29.79 -29.15
N PRO A 90 16.01 30.96 -28.86
CA PRO A 90 16.12 31.46 -27.49
C PRO A 90 14.75 31.90 -26.97
N THR A 91 14.53 31.75 -25.66
CA THR A 91 13.33 32.20 -24.96
C THR A 91 13.67 33.05 -23.74
N LEU A 92 12.75 33.92 -23.32
CA LEU A 92 12.94 34.78 -22.13
C LEU A 92 13.14 33.99 -20.82
N ARG A 93 12.83 32.69 -20.81
CA ARG A 93 12.99 31.81 -19.63
C ARG A 93 14.37 31.13 -19.58
N ASP A 94 15.17 31.25 -20.63
CA ASP A 94 16.47 30.58 -20.72
C ASP A 94 17.47 31.15 -19.68
N ASP A 95 17.33 32.43 -19.30
CA ASP A 95 18.19 33.11 -18.33
C ASP A 95 18.00 32.61 -16.87
N SER A 96 16.80 32.13 -16.51
CA SER A 96 16.50 31.68 -15.15
C SER A 96 16.90 30.23 -14.87
N LEU A 97 17.27 29.45 -15.91
CA LEU A 97 17.50 28.01 -15.80
C LEU A 97 18.64 27.66 -14.82
N LYS A 98 19.69 28.49 -14.77
CA LYS A 98 20.84 28.24 -13.88
C LYS A 98 20.45 28.38 -12.41
N GLU A 99 19.69 29.43 -12.08
CA GLU A 99 19.19 29.66 -10.73
C GLU A 99 18.15 28.62 -10.33
N GLU A 100 17.23 28.25 -11.24
CA GLU A 100 16.24 27.20 -11.03
C GLU A 100 16.90 25.84 -10.74
N ALA A 101 17.95 25.47 -11.48
CA ALA A 101 18.67 24.21 -11.27
C ALA A 101 19.35 24.17 -9.88
N GLU A 102 19.97 25.26 -9.47
CA GLU A 102 20.63 25.36 -8.16
C GLU A 102 19.61 25.31 -7.01
N GLN A 103 18.48 26.01 -7.16
CA GLN A 103 17.37 25.95 -6.19
C GLN A 103 16.79 24.54 -6.06
N LEU A 104 16.65 23.80 -7.17
CA LEU A 104 16.16 22.41 -7.15
C LEU A 104 17.13 21.48 -6.43
N LYS A 105 18.45 21.62 -6.67
CA LYS A 105 19.48 20.86 -5.94
C LYS A 105 19.46 21.16 -4.45
N GLN A 106 19.40 22.45 -4.07
CA GLN A 106 19.34 22.87 -2.67
C GLN A 106 18.07 22.37 -1.99
N HIS A 107 16.92 22.42 -2.67
CA HIS A 107 15.66 21.91 -2.15
C HIS A 107 15.70 20.41 -1.88
N TYR A 108 16.27 19.62 -2.80
CA TYR A 108 16.43 18.17 -2.63
C TYR A 108 17.34 17.84 -1.44
N MET A 109 18.52 18.49 -1.38
CA MET A 109 19.49 18.25 -0.31
C MET A 109 19.05 18.80 1.05
N ALA A 110 18.12 19.76 1.10
CA ALA A 110 17.70 20.38 2.37
C ALA A 110 17.14 19.35 3.36
N LYS A 111 16.35 18.37 2.89
CA LYS A 111 15.80 17.31 3.74
C LYS A 111 16.92 16.45 4.34
N VAL A 112 17.82 15.94 3.49
CA VAL A 112 18.91 15.05 3.91
C VAL A 112 19.92 15.77 4.80
N ASN A 113 20.23 17.04 4.49
CA ASN A 113 21.08 17.87 5.35
C ASN A 113 20.46 18.12 6.74
N SER A 114 19.13 18.29 6.80
CA SER A 114 18.40 18.42 8.06
C SER A 114 18.48 17.14 8.88
N GLU A 115 18.27 15.98 8.26
CA GLU A 115 18.34 14.66 8.92
C GLU A 115 19.75 14.38 9.48
N VAL A 116 20.81 14.68 8.72
CA VAL A 116 22.20 14.56 9.19
C VAL A 116 22.46 15.48 10.39
N SER A 117 21.98 16.73 10.33
CA SER A 117 22.12 17.70 11.43
C SER A 117 21.35 17.26 12.68
N GLU A 118 20.13 16.77 12.52
CA GLU A 118 19.29 16.26 13.61
C GLU A 118 19.91 15.03 14.29
N ALA A 119 20.37 14.05 13.50
CA ALA A 119 21.06 12.88 14.03
C ALA A 119 22.33 13.25 14.80
N HIS A 120 23.11 14.22 14.30
CA HIS A 120 24.28 14.74 15.00
C HIS A 120 23.91 15.44 16.31
N GLN A 121 22.86 16.27 16.32
CA GLN A 121 22.39 16.97 17.51
C GLN A 121 21.87 16.00 18.59
N ASN A 122 21.12 14.97 18.18
CA ASN A 122 20.58 13.96 19.09
C ASN A 122 21.69 13.14 19.80
N LEU A 123 22.85 12.99 19.16
CA LEU A 123 24.00 12.29 19.72
C LEU A 123 24.73 13.09 20.83
N GLN A 124 24.76 14.42 20.75
CA GLN A 124 25.56 15.27 21.65
C GLN A 124 25.23 15.12 23.14
N PRO A 125 23.95 15.13 23.58
CA PRO A 125 23.60 14.96 25.00
C PRO A 125 24.09 13.62 25.58
N VAL A 126 24.00 12.55 24.80
CA VAL A 126 24.43 11.20 25.21
C VAL A 126 25.95 11.16 25.37
N LEU A 127 26.71 11.73 24.42
CA LEU A 127 28.16 11.83 24.52
C LEU A 127 28.62 12.68 25.71
N GLN A 128 27.92 13.77 26.02
CA GLN A 128 28.22 14.59 27.19
C GLN A 128 27.99 13.80 28.49
N HIS A 129 26.86 13.11 28.59
CA HIS A 129 26.54 12.32 29.77
C HIS A 129 27.52 11.15 29.97
N ILE A 130 27.95 10.48 28.89
CA ILE A 130 28.98 9.45 28.93
C ILE A 130 30.31 10.01 29.46
N LYS A 131 30.69 11.23 29.06
CA LYS A 131 31.91 11.89 29.59
C LYS A 131 31.80 12.17 31.09
N GLU A 132 30.63 12.57 31.57
CA GLU A 132 30.37 12.79 32.99
C GLU A 132 30.43 11.49 33.80
N LEU A 133 29.79 10.42 33.32
CA LEU A 133 29.82 9.09 33.96
C LEU A 133 31.23 8.50 33.97
N LYS A 134 31.99 8.65 32.88
CA LYS A 134 33.41 8.22 32.81
C LYS A 134 34.30 8.92 33.83
N ARG A 135 33.95 10.12 34.33
CA ARG A 135 34.69 10.80 35.41
C ARG A 135 34.36 10.22 36.79
N LYS A 136 33.18 9.60 36.96
CA LYS A 136 32.73 8.99 38.21
C LYS A 136 33.21 7.55 38.37
N VAL A 137 33.61 6.88 37.29
CA VAL A 137 34.08 5.50 37.30
C VAL A 137 35.61 5.47 37.17
N ASN A 138 36.29 4.78 38.08
CA ASN A 138 37.71 4.51 37.94
C ASN A 138 37.94 3.34 36.96
N LEU A 139 38.31 3.65 35.72
CA LEU A 139 38.58 2.63 34.69
C LEU A 139 39.94 1.91 34.89
N CYS A 140 40.81 2.40 35.78
CA CYS A 140 42.13 1.82 36.06
C CYS A 140 42.10 0.75 37.17
N SER A 141 41.17 0.86 38.12
CA SER A 141 40.86 -0.16 39.14
C SER A 141 39.38 -0.47 39.08
N ALA A 142 39.00 -1.40 38.22
CA ALA A 142 37.60 -1.67 37.97
C ALA A 142 36.94 -2.35 39.17
N TRP A 143 35.81 -1.80 39.64
CA TRP A 143 35.07 -2.26 40.82
C TRP A 143 34.78 -3.77 40.85
N TRP A 144 34.55 -4.41 39.69
CA TRP A 144 34.30 -5.85 39.62
C TRP A 144 35.54 -6.69 39.94
N LEU A 145 36.74 -6.19 39.65
CA LEU A 145 38.00 -6.84 40.01
C LEU A 145 38.18 -6.83 41.52
N ASP A 146 37.88 -5.71 42.16
CA ASP A 146 37.99 -5.57 43.61
C ASP A 146 36.95 -6.43 44.33
N VAL A 147 35.71 -6.50 43.81
CA VAL A 147 34.67 -7.41 44.33
C VAL A 147 35.09 -8.89 44.20
N ILE A 148 35.67 -9.28 43.05
CA ILE A 148 36.16 -10.65 42.86
C ILE A 148 37.36 -10.95 43.78
N GLN A 149 38.29 -10.02 43.94
CA GLN A 149 39.44 -10.17 44.84
C GLN A 149 39.01 -10.26 46.30
N GLN A 150 38.05 -9.43 46.74
CA GLN A 150 37.45 -9.54 48.07
C GLN A 150 36.75 -10.89 48.26
N ALA A 151 36.01 -11.37 47.26
CA ALA A 151 35.37 -12.70 47.33
C ALA A 151 36.40 -13.82 47.50
N ILE A 152 37.54 -13.77 46.78
CA ILE A 152 38.64 -14.73 46.94
C ILE A 152 39.26 -14.62 48.34
N GLN A 153 39.49 -13.40 48.84
CA GLN A 153 40.08 -13.18 50.17
C GLN A 153 39.20 -13.73 51.30
N TYR A 154 37.88 -13.65 51.17
CA TYR A 154 36.92 -14.17 52.13
C TYR A 154 36.49 -15.63 51.86
N SER A 155 37.07 -16.31 50.87
CA SER A 155 36.70 -17.68 50.45
C SER A 155 35.20 -17.83 50.10
N LEU A 156 34.63 -16.82 49.43
CA LEU A 156 33.25 -16.78 48.93
C LEU A 156 33.18 -16.86 47.39
N ASP A 157 34.30 -17.20 46.75
CA ASP A 157 34.46 -17.21 45.31
C ASP A 157 33.64 -18.30 44.60
N ASP A 158 33.48 -19.48 45.22
CA ASP A 158 32.63 -20.56 44.68
C ASP A 158 31.15 -20.16 44.58
N GLU A 159 30.64 -19.40 45.56
CA GLU A 159 29.28 -18.89 45.55
C GLU A 159 29.08 -17.84 44.44
N LEU A 160 30.05 -16.94 44.28
CA LEU A 160 30.03 -15.92 43.24
C LEU A 160 30.04 -16.55 41.84
N VAL A 161 30.93 -17.52 41.61
CA VAL A 161 31.05 -18.26 40.35
C VAL A 161 29.75 -19.01 40.04
N SER A 162 29.21 -19.74 41.00
CA SER A 162 27.93 -20.47 40.84
C SER A 162 26.76 -19.53 40.52
N ARG A 163 26.68 -18.37 41.20
CA ARG A 163 25.64 -17.38 40.95
C ARG A 163 25.71 -16.81 39.53
N ILE A 164 26.91 -16.52 39.03
CA ILE A 164 27.11 -16.00 37.68
C ILE A 164 26.85 -17.09 36.64
N GLN A 165 27.29 -18.33 36.87
CA GLN A 165 27.00 -19.45 35.99
C GLN A 165 25.49 -19.67 35.88
N ASN A 166 24.77 -19.73 37.00
CA ASN A 166 23.31 -19.84 37.01
C ASN A 166 22.68 -18.71 36.22
N GLU A 167 23.04 -17.46 36.51
CA GLU A 167 22.52 -16.29 35.81
C GLU A 167 22.74 -16.39 34.30
N LEU A 168 23.91 -16.82 33.82
CA LEU A 168 24.21 -16.97 32.40
C LEU A 168 23.41 -18.10 31.75
N THR A 169 23.28 -19.26 32.41
CA THR A 169 22.60 -20.46 31.90
C THR A 169 21.06 -20.34 31.92
N CYS A 170 20.47 -19.46 32.73
CA CYS A 170 19.02 -19.26 32.87
C CYS A 170 18.26 -19.07 31.53
N ASN A 171 18.91 -18.53 30.48
CA ASN A 171 18.26 -18.20 29.19
C ASN A 171 18.73 -19.07 28.00
N TYR A 172 19.60 -20.06 28.19
CA TYR A 172 20.29 -20.75 27.08
C TYR A 172 19.70 -22.10 26.65
N LYS A 173 18.58 -22.55 27.24
CA LYS A 173 18.02 -23.89 27.00
C LYS A 173 17.48 -24.15 25.57
N GLN A 174 17.69 -23.28 24.59
CA GLN A 174 17.18 -23.47 23.22
C GLN A 174 18.22 -23.36 22.08
N ALA A 175 19.49 -23.07 22.32
CA ALA A 175 20.49 -22.92 21.25
C ALA A 175 21.59 -23.99 21.35
N ALA A 176 21.37 -25.14 20.71
CA ALA A 176 22.20 -26.35 20.83
C ALA A 176 23.66 -26.26 20.34
N ASN A 177 24.15 -25.10 19.83
CA ASN A 177 25.45 -25.02 19.14
C ASN A 177 26.32 -23.78 19.47
N LYS A 178 26.06 -23.02 20.53
CA LYS A 178 26.97 -21.94 20.98
C LYS A 178 27.44 -22.20 22.41
N LEU A 179 28.76 -22.29 22.61
CA LEU A 179 29.41 -22.31 23.92
C LEU A 179 29.09 -21.00 24.65
N SER A 180 28.44 -21.07 25.81
CA SER A 180 28.12 -19.88 26.62
C SER A 180 29.39 -19.33 27.26
N LEU A 181 29.40 -18.05 27.65
CA LEU A 181 30.44 -17.49 28.51
C LEU A 181 30.65 -18.34 29.77
N ALA A 182 29.60 -18.99 30.29
CA ALA A 182 29.64 -19.88 31.45
C ALA A 182 30.60 -21.07 31.29
N ASP A 183 30.81 -21.55 30.07
CA ASP A 183 31.66 -22.71 29.78
C ASP A 183 33.16 -22.36 29.71
N LYS A 184 33.49 -21.05 29.72
CA LYS A 184 34.85 -20.52 29.48
C LYS A 184 35.63 -20.21 30.75
N PHE A 185 35.01 -20.30 31.92
CA PHE A 185 35.66 -20.11 33.22
C PHE A 185 35.25 -21.20 34.22
N ARG A 186 36.16 -21.58 35.11
CA ARG A 186 35.93 -22.60 36.14
C ARG A 186 36.05 -22.06 37.56
N ASP A 187 36.85 -21.02 37.74
CA ASP A 187 37.19 -20.40 39.01
C ASP A 187 37.08 -18.88 38.93
N ALA A 188 37.13 -18.20 40.08
CA ALA A 188 37.01 -16.74 40.14
C ALA A 188 38.17 -16.02 39.43
N ARG A 189 39.37 -16.61 39.38
CA ARG A 189 40.52 -16.06 38.63
C ARG A 189 40.31 -16.15 37.12
N GLY A 190 39.78 -17.27 36.62
CA GLY A 190 39.38 -17.42 35.22
C GLY A 190 38.26 -16.44 34.83
N LEU A 191 37.28 -16.23 35.71
CA LEU A 191 36.24 -15.22 35.52
C LEU A 191 36.82 -13.81 35.46
N GLN A 192 37.75 -13.47 36.38
CA GLN A 192 38.43 -12.19 36.42
C GLN A 192 39.13 -11.90 35.07
N PHE A 193 39.94 -12.86 34.59
CA PHE A 193 40.64 -12.73 33.32
C PHE A 193 39.67 -12.59 32.13
N LEU A 194 38.61 -13.39 32.11
CA LEU A 194 37.62 -13.39 31.03
C LEU A 194 36.85 -12.06 30.96
N LEU A 195 36.38 -11.54 32.10
CA LEU A 195 35.68 -10.26 32.15
C LEU A 195 36.60 -9.10 31.77
N SER A 196 37.85 -9.07 32.24
CA SER A 196 38.83 -8.07 31.81
C SER A 196 39.06 -8.10 30.31
N THR A 197 39.28 -9.28 29.73
CA THR A 197 39.50 -9.43 28.28
C THR A 197 38.27 -8.95 27.48
N LYS A 198 37.07 -9.35 27.90
CA LYS A 198 35.82 -8.95 27.22
C LYS A 198 35.54 -7.46 27.32
N MET A 199 35.84 -6.85 28.47
CA MET A 199 35.70 -5.41 28.67
C MET A 199 36.71 -4.61 27.84
N ASP A 200 37.96 -5.04 27.79
CA ASP A 200 38.98 -4.41 26.95
C ASP A 200 38.63 -4.49 25.46
N ASP A 201 38.15 -5.64 25.01
CA ASP A 201 37.69 -5.83 23.63
C ASP A 201 36.48 -4.94 23.30
N LEU A 202 35.51 -4.81 24.24
CA LEU A 202 34.34 -3.96 24.08
C LEU A 202 34.72 -2.47 23.97
N ILE A 203 35.60 -1.99 24.85
CA ILE A 203 36.07 -0.60 24.83
C ILE A 203 36.89 -0.31 23.56
N LYS A 204 37.70 -1.28 23.10
CA LYS A 204 38.43 -1.16 21.82
C LYS A 204 37.47 -1.09 20.64
N SER A 205 36.43 -1.93 20.59
CA SER A 205 35.42 -1.87 19.52
C SER A 205 34.63 -0.56 19.54
N GLN A 206 34.24 -0.07 20.73
CA GLN A 206 33.56 1.21 20.88
C GLN A 206 34.39 2.36 20.29
N LYS A 207 35.69 2.44 20.64
CA LYS A 207 36.58 3.47 20.09
C LYS A 207 36.73 3.38 18.58
N ARG A 208 36.88 2.17 18.03
CA ARG A 208 36.98 1.96 16.57
C ARG A 208 35.73 2.46 15.84
N VAL A 209 34.54 2.20 16.39
CA VAL A 209 33.27 2.69 15.82
C VAL A 209 33.19 4.22 15.90
N GLN A 210 33.52 4.80 17.05
CA GLN A 210 33.55 6.27 17.21
C GLN A 210 34.51 6.94 16.22
N ASP A 211 35.73 6.40 16.08
CA ASP A 211 36.73 6.91 15.15
C ASP A 211 36.27 6.74 13.69
N ALA A 212 35.63 5.62 13.36
CA ALA A 212 35.09 5.37 12.03
C ALA A 212 34.00 6.38 11.65
N VAL A 213 33.03 6.62 12.54
CA VAL A 213 31.97 7.62 12.31
C VAL A 213 32.56 9.02 12.20
N LYS A 214 33.50 9.36 13.09
CA LYS A 214 34.18 10.67 13.07
C LYS A 214 34.93 10.93 11.77
N ASN A 215 35.55 9.90 11.17
CA ASN A 215 36.23 10.00 9.89
C ASN A 215 35.27 10.17 8.70
N LEU A 216 33.98 9.87 8.88
CA LEU A 216 32.92 10.06 7.88
C LEU A 216 32.22 11.41 8.03
N GLU A 217 32.51 12.19 9.09
CA GLU A 217 31.91 13.50 9.31
C GLU A 217 32.42 14.53 8.28
N GLY A 218 31.50 15.42 7.88
CA GLY A 218 31.78 16.50 6.92
C GLY A 218 31.32 16.19 5.50
N PRO A 219 31.50 17.14 4.56
CA PRO A 219 31.11 16.94 3.18
C PRO A 219 31.96 15.80 2.57
N PRO A 220 31.35 14.76 1.98
CA PRO A 220 32.08 13.65 1.43
C PRO A 220 32.94 14.11 0.25
N SER A 221 34.19 13.65 0.21
CA SER A 221 35.06 13.90 -0.94
C SER A 221 34.55 13.14 -2.18
N GLN A 222 34.89 13.62 -3.37
CA GLN A 222 34.48 12.97 -4.62
C GLN A 222 34.93 11.51 -4.71
N GLN A 223 36.12 11.19 -4.17
CA GLN A 223 36.64 9.81 -4.11
C GLN A 223 35.74 8.90 -3.26
N VAL A 224 35.27 9.39 -2.12
CA VAL A 224 34.37 8.63 -1.23
C VAL A 224 33.03 8.35 -1.90
N ILE A 225 32.50 9.32 -2.65
CA ILE A 225 31.26 9.16 -3.42
C ILE A 225 31.47 8.07 -4.49
N GLU A 226 32.51 8.18 -5.31
CA GLU A 226 32.81 7.20 -6.37
C GLU A 226 33.02 5.78 -5.82
N GLU A 227 33.76 5.65 -4.71
CA GLU A 227 33.95 4.37 -4.02
C GLU A 227 32.63 3.78 -3.51
N ALA A 228 31.75 4.59 -2.91
CA ALA A 228 30.43 4.15 -2.44
C ALA A 228 29.52 3.76 -3.62
N THR A 229 29.55 4.53 -4.70
CA THR A 229 28.80 4.28 -5.92
C THR A 229 29.16 2.94 -6.53
N LEU A 230 30.44 2.66 -6.73
CA LEU A 230 30.90 1.38 -7.30
C LEU A 230 30.70 0.21 -6.33
N CYS A 231 30.71 0.47 -5.03
CA CYS A 231 30.60 -0.55 -4.00
C CYS A 231 29.18 -1.07 -3.80
N HIS A 232 28.20 -0.20 -3.52
CA HIS A 232 26.86 -0.63 -3.11
C HIS A 232 25.68 0.17 -3.70
N LEU A 233 25.90 1.35 -4.30
CA LEU A 233 24.80 2.10 -4.96
C LEU A 233 24.56 1.62 -6.40
N ARG A 234 25.63 1.44 -7.18
CA ARG A 234 25.58 1.00 -8.59
C ARG A 234 26.65 -0.05 -8.90
N PRO A 235 26.69 -1.18 -8.18
CA PRO A 235 27.67 -2.24 -8.45
C PRO A 235 27.41 -2.92 -9.80
N VAL A 236 28.47 -3.30 -10.51
CA VAL A 236 28.36 -3.97 -11.82
C VAL A 236 27.69 -5.34 -11.74
N ARG A 237 27.81 -6.04 -10.59
CA ARG A 237 27.22 -7.36 -10.36
C ARG A 237 26.55 -7.49 -9.00
N LEU A 238 27.37 -7.54 -7.95
CA LEU A 238 26.98 -7.69 -6.56
C LEU A 238 27.68 -6.61 -5.73
N PRO A 239 27.10 -6.18 -4.60
CA PRO A 239 27.75 -5.24 -3.70
C PRO A 239 29.14 -5.74 -3.29
N LEU A 240 30.16 -4.88 -3.41
CA LEU A 240 31.55 -5.20 -3.06
C LEU A 240 31.81 -5.14 -1.56
N ASN A 241 30.97 -4.42 -0.81
CA ASN A 241 31.05 -4.20 0.63
C ASN A 241 32.43 -3.73 1.15
N ASN A 242 33.16 -2.92 0.37
CA ASN A 242 34.53 -2.51 0.68
C ASN A 242 34.74 -0.99 0.80
N CYS A 243 33.70 -0.17 0.57
CA CYS A 243 33.80 1.28 0.77
C CYS A 243 33.90 1.64 2.26
N VAL A 244 34.24 2.90 2.55
CA VAL A 244 34.39 3.41 3.92
C VAL A 244 33.14 3.20 4.78
N PHE A 245 31.94 3.27 4.20
CA PHE A 245 30.68 3.01 4.92
C PHE A 245 30.47 1.54 5.26
N CYS A 246 30.73 0.63 4.31
CA CYS A 246 30.59 -0.82 4.55
C CYS A 246 31.62 -1.30 5.58
N LYS A 247 32.85 -0.77 5.53
CA LYS A 247 33.87 -1.05 6.55
C LYS A 247 33.46 -0.55 7.93
N ALA A 248 32.81 0.61 8.01
CA ALA A 248 32.25 1.10 9.27
C ALA A 248 31.13 0.18 9.78
N ASP A 249 30.24 -0.31 8.91
CA ASP A 249 29.16 -1.26 9.25
C ASP A 249 29.71 -2.60 9.79
N GLU A 250 30.82 -3.10 9.25
CA GLU A 250 31.52 -4.26 9.82
C GLU A 250 32.00 -4.01 11.25
N LEU A 251 32.51 -2.81 11.54
CA LEU A 251 32.90 -2.41 12.90
C LEU A 251 31.68 -2.27 13.83
N PHE A 252 30.55 -1.75 13.33
CA PHE A 252 29.29 -1.71 14.06
C PHE A 252 28.82 -3.13 14.41
N THR A 253 28.86 -4.05 13.45
CA THR A 253 28.49 -5.46 13.65
C THR A 253 29.40 -6.15 14.68
N ASP A 254 30.71 -5.90 14.61
CA ASP A 254 31.67 -6.41 15.59
C ASP A 254 31.41 -5.87 17.01
N TYR A 255 31.04 -4.59 17.13
CA TYR A 255 30.67 -3.98 18.41
C TYR A 255 29.31 -4.47 18.93
N GLU A 256 28.31 -4.60 18.05
CA GLU A 256 26.97 -5.11 18.36
C GLU A 256 27.05 -6.50 19.01
N SER A 257 27.87 -7.39 18.44
CA SER A 257 28.07 -8.76 18.93
C SER A 257 28.66 -8.84 20.35
N LYS A 258 29.31 -7.78 20.82
CA LYS A 258 29.90 -7.68 22.17
C LYS A 258 28.97 -6.96 23.15
N LEU A 259 28.22 -5.97 22.67
CA LEU A 259 27.33 -5.14 23.48
C LEU A 259 25.98 -5.82 23.77
N PHE A 260 25.51 -6.66 22.84
CA PHE A 260 24.22 -7.36 22.90
C PHE A 260 24.40 -8.89 22.71
N THR A 261 23.41 -9.68 23.14
CA THR A 261 23.38 -11.12 22.84
C THR A 261 22.60 -11.37 21.54
N HIS A 262 23.18 -12.16 20.63
CA HIS A 262 22.47 -12.64 19.43
C HIS A 262 21.37 -13.65 19.81
N THR A 263 20.10 -13.27 19.71
CA THR A 263 19.03 -14.26 19.47
C THR A 263 19.19 -14.75 18.04
N VAL A 264 19.28 -16.07 17.84
CA VAL A 264 19.47 -16.64 16.50
C VAL A 264 18.25 -16.32 15.63
N LYS A 265 18.54 -15.76 14.45
CA LYS A 265 17.65 -15.64 13.29
C LYS A 265 16.81 -16.90 13.10
N GLY A 266 15.50 -16.75 13.28
CA GLY A 266 14.48 -17.76 12.97
C GLY A 266 13.10 -17.20 12.71
N GLN A 267 12.92 -15.88 12.83
CA GLN A 267 11.80 -15.15 12.26
C GLN A 267 12.42 -13.94 11.60
N THR A 268 12.33 -13.89 10.27
CA THR A 268 11.95 -12.65 9.59
C THR A 268 10.80 -12.06 10.40
N ALA A 269 11.12 -11.18 11.35
CA ALA A 269 10.12 -10.52 12.16
C ALA A 269 9.32 -9.66 11.18
N ILE A 270 8.16 -10.16 10.73
CA ILE A 270 6.79 -9.62 10.86
C ILE A 270 6.69 -8.07 10.92
N PHE A 271 7.59 -7.37 10.25
CA PHE A 271 7.59 -5.93 9.99
C PHE A 271 7.84 -5.65 8.50
N GLU A 272 7.76 -6.69 7.68
CA GLU A 272 7.65 -6.59 6.22
C GLU A 272 6.19 -6.37 5.77
N GLU A 273 5.19 -6.60 6.64
CA GLU A 273 3.76 -6.40 6.35
C GLU A 273 3.15 -5.15 7.01
N MET A 274 3.91 -4.35 7.76
CA MET A 274 3.40 -3.13 8.44
C MET A 274 4.17 -1.85 8.12
N ILE A 275 5.06 -1.89 7.13
CA ILE A 275 5.60 -0.71 6.46
C ILE A 275 5.29 -0.85 4.96
N GLU A 276 4.01 -1.06 4.65
CA GLU A 276 3.44 -0.58 3.39
C GLU A 276 3.06 0.89 3.60
N ASP A 277 4.06 1.76 3.78
CA ASP A 277 3.87 3.18 3.48
C ASP A 277 3.92 3.34 1.95
N GLU A 278 3.02 4.18 1.43
CA GLU A 278 2.57 4.36 0.04
C GLU A 278 3.63 4.61 -1.06
N GLU A 279 4.93 4.42 -0.84
CA GLU A 279 5.96 4.57 -1.86
C GLU A 279 6.87 3.34 -1.91
N GLY A 280 6.45 2.36 -2.72
CA GLY A 280 7.17 1.10 -2.89
C GLY A 280 8.60 1.29 -3.41
N LEU A 281 9.57 1.09 -2.52
CA LEU A 281 10.97 0.72 -2.80
C LEU A 281 11.52 0.04 -1.55
N VAL A 282 11.42 -1.29 -1.50
CA VAL A 282 12.14 -2.11 -0.52
C VAL A 282 13.60 -2.17 -0.97
N ASP A 283 14.52 -1.57 -0.18
CA ASP A 283 15.96 -1.67 -0.45
C ASP A 283 16.48 -3.07 -0.03
N ASP A 284 16.52 -4.00 -1.00
CA ASP A 284 17.03 -5.37 -0.88
C ASP A 284 18.55 -5.50 -0.55
N ARG A 285 19.26 -4.40 -0.24
CA ARG A 285 20.73 -4.35 -0.40
C ARG A 285 21.59 -4.64 0.82
N LEU A 286 21.04 -4.95 2.00
CA LEU A 286 21.84 -5.41 3.14
C LEU A 286 21.14 -6.52 3.93
N PRO A 287 21.88 -7.48 4.52
CA PRO A 287 21.29 -8.41 5.47
C PRO A 287 20.79 -7.60 6.66
N THR A 288 19.47 -7.47 6.79
CA THR A 288 18.83 -7.01 8.01
C THR A 288 19.40 -7.82 9.17
N THR A 289 20.18 -7.17 10.05
CA THR A 289 20.47 -7.78 11.34
C THR A 289 19.14 -7.86 12.09
N SER A 290 19.01 -8.75 13.07
CA SER A 290 17.78 -8.99 13.84
C SER A 290 17.45 -7.79 14.75
N ARG A 291 17.14 -6.65 14.13
CA ARG A 291 17.11 -5.28 14.69
C ARG A 291 15.75 -4.99 15.29
N GLY A 292 15.49 -5.59 16.46
CA GLY A 292 14.26 -5.34 17.24
C GLY A 292 14.18 -6.09 18.57
N LEU A 293 15.03 -7.10 18.79
CA LEU A 293 15.08 -7.91 20.02
C LEU A 293 16.51 -7.90 20.60
N TRP A 294 16.98 -6.73 21.03
CA TRP A 294 18.28 -6.60 21.69
C TRP A 294 18.22 -7.18 23.11
N ALA A 295 18.73 -8.40 23.27
CA ALA A 295 18.92 -9.01 24.58
C ALA A 295 20.20 -8.50 25.25
N THR A 296 20.20 -8.42 26.58
CA THR A 296 21.37 -8.06 27.38
C THR A 296 22.55 -8.99 27.10
N SER A 297 23.77 -8.45 26.97
CA SER A 297 24.95 -9.27 26.71
C SER A 297 25.27 -10.19 27.90
N GLU A 298 25.94 -11.32 27.63
CA GLU A 298 26.46 -12.18 28.69
C GLU A 298 27.40 -11.42 29.64
N THR A 299 28.22 -10.51 29.11
CA THR A 299 29.10 -9.64 29.92
C THR A 299 28.30 -8.74 30.86
N GLU A 300 27.24 -8.09 30.37
CA GLU A 300 26.34 -7.26 31.19
C GLU A 300 25.64 -8.08 32.28
N ARG A 301 25.14 -9.28 31.93
CA ARG A 301 24.49 -10.19 32.90
C ARG A 301 25.46 -10.63 33.98
N ALA A 302 26.70 -10.97 33.62
CA ALA A 302 27.75 -11.31 34.57
C ALA A 302 28.06 -10.13 35.50
N LEU A 303 28.20 -8.91 34.98
CA LEU A 303 28.44 -7.71 35.79
C LEU A 303 27.25 -7.37 36.71
N LYS A 304 26.00 -7.51 36.24
CA LYS A 304 24.80 -7.38 37.08
C LYS A 304 24.79 -8.40 38.21
N ALA A 305 25.20 -9.64 37.95
CA ALA A 305 25.32 -10.68 38.97
C ALA A 305 26.43 -10.37 39.99
N VAL A 306 27.60 -9.86 39.57
CA VAL A 306 28.67 -9.40 40.47
C VAL A 306 28.18 -8.25 41.37
N LEU A 307 27.48 -7.27 40.80
CA LEU A 307 26.90 -6.15 41.56
C LEU A 307 25.83 -6.62 42.55
N SER A 308 25.00 -7.57 42.12
CA SER A 308 23.96 -8.17 42.97
C SER A 308 24.57 -8.96 44.13
N PHE A 309 25.69 -9.64 43.91
CA PHE A 309 26.47 -10.29 44.97
C PHE A 309 27.03 -9.28 45.97
N ALA A 310 27.67 -8.21 45.48
CA ALA A 310 28.21 -7.14 46.34
C ALA A 310 27.14 -6.51 47.24
N LYS A 311 25.93 -6.29 46.71
CA LYS A 311 24.77 -5.76 47.47
C LYS A 311 24.28 -6.73 48.55
N VAL A 312 24.14 -8.02 48.22
CA VAL A 312 23.70 -9.05 49.16
C VAL A 312 24.70 -9.23 50.31
N ARG A 313 26.00 -9.18 49.99
CA ARG A 313 27.08 -9.35 50.96
C ARG A 313 27.45 -8.06 51.70
N ARG A 314 26.80 -6.94 51.39
CA ARG A 314 27.05 -5.62 51.99
C ARG A 314 28.55 -5.24 51.98
N LEU A 315 29.19 -5.40 50.82
CA LEU A 315 30.56 -4.93 50.61
C LEU A 315 30.63 -3.38 50.68
N GLU A 316 31.83 -2.82 50.65
CA GLU A 316 32.08 -1.37 50.79
C GLU A 316 31.15 -0.52 49.91
N SER A 317 30.59 0.55 50.49
CA SER A 317 29.59 1.39 49.81
C SER A 317 30.14 2.04 48.54
N GLY A 318 31.43 2.39 48.52
CA GLY A 318 32.11 2.96 47.35
C GLY A 318 32.06 2.03 46.13
N LEU A 319 32.35 0.73 46.30
CA LEU A 319 32.31 -0.26 45.21
C LEU A 319 30.90 -0.46 44.64
N ILE A 320 29.87 -0.38 45.49
CA ILE A 320 28.47 -0.50 45.08
C ILE A 320 28.04 0.75 44.28
N GLU A 321 28.43 1.94 44.71
CA GLU A 321 28.16 3.21 44.01
C GLU A 321 28.87 3.29 42.65
N GLU A 322 30.15 2.89 42.60
CA GLU A 322 30.90 2.77 41.35
C GLU A 322 30.26 1.74 40.41
N GLY A 323 29.84 0.58 40.94
CA GLY A 323 29.15 -0.44 40.16
C GLY A 323 27.82 0.03 39.59
N ASN A 324 26.99 0.76 40.37
CA ASN A 324 25.76 1.35 39.85
C ASN A 324 26.04 2.38 38.75
N SER A 325 27.04 3.26 38.95
CA SER A 325 27.45 4.27 37.96
C SER A 325 27.99 3.62 36.68
N PHE A 326 28.70 2.50 36.79
CA PHE A 326 29.16 1.72 35.65
C PHE A 326 28.01 1.05 34.89
N MET A 327 27.00 0.51 35.59
CA MET A 327 25.83 -0.05 34.93
C MET A 327 25.03 1.01 34.19
N GLU A 328 24.93 2.22 34.74
CA GLU A 328 24.36 3.39 34.05
C GLU A 328 25.18 3.72 32.80
N LEU A 329 26.52 3.78 32.90
CA LEU A 329 27.42 3.99 31.77
C LEU A 329 27.22 2.94 30.67
N PHE A 330 27.03 1.67 31.03
CA PHE A 330 26.78 0.58 30.09
C PHE A 330 25.44 0.75 29.33
N GLU A 331 24.38 1.18 30.02
CA GLU A 331 23.11 1.53 29.36
C GLU A 331 23.27 2.72 28.41
N TYR A 332 24.07 3.71 28.78
CA TYR A 332 24.39 4.83 27.90
C TYR A 332 25.24 4.42 26.70
N TRP A 333 26.11 3.41 26.79
CA TRP A 333 26.80 2.84 25.63
C TRP A 333 25.86 2.19 24.62
N LYS A 334 24.76 1.58 25.08
CA LYS A 334 23.69 1.06 24.18
C LYS A 334 22.94 2.20 23.50
N LYS A 335 22.61 3.26 24.23
CA LYS A 335 21.98 4.47 23.65
C LYS A 335 22.91 5.14 22.64
N GLU A 336 24.19 5.25 22.97
CA GLU A 336 25.23 5.77 22.09
C GLU A 336 25.37 4.93 20.82
N TYR A 337 25.41 3.60 20.92
CA TYR A 337 25.44 2.71 19.77
C TYR A 337 24.28 2.98 18.80
N LYS A 338 23.05 3.06 19.32
CA LYS A 338 21.86 3.33 18.51
C LYS A 338 21.97 4.67 17.77
N LEU A 339 22.29 5.74 18.48
CA LEU A 339 22.41 7.09 17.91
C LEU A 339 23.59 7.22 16.95
N LEU A 340 24.73 6.57 17.22
CA LEU A 340 25.87 6.53 16.31
C LEU A 340 25.53 5.80 15.01
N HIS A 341 24.76 4.71 15.09
CA HIS A 341 24.31 3.98 13.91
C HIS A 341 23.28 4.79 13.11
N GLU A 342 22.32 5.45 13.77
CA GLU A 342 21.40 6.40 13.11
C GLU A 342 22.16 7.52 12.40
N TYR A 343 23.18 8.10 13.05
CA TYR A 343 24.01 9.13 12.43
C TYR A 343 24.84 8.60 11.24
N TRP A 344 25.42 7.42 11.36
CA TRP A 344 26.11 6.75 10.26
C TRP A 344 25.18 6.49 9.07
N MET A 345 23.94 6.06 9.33
CA MET A 345 22.92 5.87 8.29
C MET A 345 22.62 7.19 7.58
N SER A 346 22.37 8.28 8.32
CA SER A 346 22.14 9.60 7.70
C SER A 346 23.32 10.08 6.86
N LEU A 347 24.57 9.83 7.29
CA LEU A 347 25.77 10.15 6.50
C LEU A 347 25.87 9.31 5.22
N ARG A 348 25.49 8.04 5.28
CA ARG A 348 25.41 7.16 4.10
C ARG A 348 24.33 7.63 3.13
N ASP A 349 23.14 7.94 3.64
CA ASP A 349 22.00 8.43 2.85
C ASP A 349 22.31 9.78 2.19
N HIS A 350 23.10 10.62 2.85
CA HIS A 350 23.65 11.84 2.25
C HIS A 350 24.52 11.57 1.01
N VAL A 351 25.35 10.53 1.02
CA VAL A 351 26.12 10.13 -0.18
C VAL A 351 25.20 9.55 -1.26
N SER A 352 24.21 8.74 -0.87
CA SER A 352 23.19 8.23 -1.79
C SER A 352 22.45 9.36 -2.50
N ALA A 353 22.03 10.39 -1.76
CA ALA A 353 21.34 11.56 -2.31
C ALA A 353 22.20 12.37 -3.29
N ILE A 354 23.52 12.44 -3.05
CA ILE A 354 24.45 13.07 -4.00
C ILE A 354 24.59 12.23 -5.28
N ASP A 355 24.69 10.90 -5.17
CA ASP A 355 24.68 10.01 -6.35
C ASP A 355 23.37 10.13 -7.12
N GLU A 356 22.22 10.19 -6.44
CA GLU A 356 20.91 10.40 -7.05
C GLU A 356 20.81 11.73 -7.80
N LEU A 357 21.35 12.83 -7.25
CA LEU A 357 21.40 14.12 -7.96
C LEU A 357 22.29 14.04 -9.21
N GLY A 358 23.43 13.35 -9.13
CA GLY A 358 24.29 13.09 -10.28
C GLY A 358 23.54 12.28 -11.35
N MET A 359 22.93 11.18 -10.94
CA MET A 359 22.12 10.29 -11.79
C MET A 359 20.93 10.98 -12.42
N ALA A 360 20.26 11.88 -11.70
CA ALA A 360 19.12 12.62 -12.20
C ALA A 360 19.50 13.49 -13.41
N THR A 361 20.72 14.01 -13.44
CA THR A 361 21.20 14.82 -14.58
C THR A 361 21.72 14.00 -15.76
N GLU A 362 22.05 12.72 -15.56
CA GLU A 362 22.54 11.84 -16.63
C GLU A 362 21.47 11.58 -17.70
N ARG A 363 21.90 11.55 -18.96
CA ARG A 363 21.06 11.27 -20.13
C ARG A 363 21.19 9.82 -20.59
N LEU A 364 20.20 9.37 -21.37
CA LEU A 364 20.34 8.15 -22.15
C LEU A 364 21.55 8.26 -23.08
N ARG A 365 22.42 7.25 -23.07
CA ARG A 365 23.59 7.19 -23.96
C ARG A 365 23.69 5.84 -24.66
N VAL A 366 24.22 5.87 -25.87
CA VAL A 366 24.52 4.64 -26.61
C VAL A 366 25.80 4.02 -26.05
N ARG A 367 25.75 2.72 -25.82
CA ARG A 367 26.88 1.90 -25.34
C ARG A 367 28.07 1.98 -26.31
N LEU A 368 29.27 2.20 -25.77
CA LEU A 368 30.52 2.09 -26.54
C LEU A 368 30.95 0.62 -26.71
N PRO A 369 31.63 0.25 -27.82
CA PRO A 369 31.99 -1.14 -28.12
C PRO A 369 32.78 -1.88 -27.02
N ASP A 370 33.64 -1.16 -26.29
CA ASP A 370 34.56 -1.73 -25.29
C ASP A 370 34.01 -1.74 -23.85
N GLU A 371 32.82 -1.22 -23.61
CA GLU A 371 32.24 -1.19 -22.25
C GLU A 371 31.70 -2.58 -21.86
N PRO A 372 31.80 -3.05 -20.61
CA PRO A 372 31.11 -4.26 -20.16
C PRO A 372 29.59 -4.04 -20.19
N LYS A 373 28.76 -5.06 -20.49
CA LYS A 373 27.28 -4.93 -20.48
C LYS A 373 26.82 -4.45 -19.09
N PRO A 374 26.42 -3.18 -18.93
CA PRO A 374 25.97 -2.68 -17.65
C PRO A 374 24.51 -3.12 -17.45
N LYS A 375 24.12 -3.42 -16.21
CA LYS A 375 22.71 -3.45 -15.80
C LYS A 375 22.18 -2.03 -15.52
N VAL A 376 22.77 -1.00 -16.14
CA VAL A 376 22.48 0.40 -15.82
C VAL A 376 21.46 0.92 -16.83
N LEU A 377 20.31 1.37 -16.31
CA LEU A 377 19.09 1.66 -17.07
C LEU A 377 19.25 2.77 -18.13
N HIS A 378 20.24 3.66 -18.01
CA HIS A 378 20.44 4.77 -18.95
C HIS A 378 21.34 4.44 -20.15
N ILE A 379 21.86 3.21 -20.25
CA ILE A 379 22.76 2.80 -21.34
C ILE A 379 21.98 1.90 -22.31
N ILE A 380 21.87 2.32 -23.56
CA ILE A 380 21.08 1.64 -24.59
C ILE A 380 22.01 1.06 -25.66
N GLU A 381 21.69 -0.13 -26.18
CA GLU A 381 22.41 -0.69 -27.32
C GLU A 381 22.08 0.07 -28.62
N PRO A 382 23.02 0.21 -29.59
CA PRO A 382 22.77 0.97 -30.82
C PRO A 382 21.51 0.56 -31.59
N HIS A 383 21.13 -0.73 -31.56
CA HIS A 383 19.96 -1.27 -32.24
C HIS A 383 18.65 -1.12 -31.45
N GLU A 384 18.71 -0.80 -30.17
CA GLU A 384 17.55 -0.64 -29.29
C GLU A 384 17.03 0.80 -29.25
N VAL A 385 17.73 1.77 -29.87
CA VAL A 385 17.38 3.20 -29.85
C VAL A 385 15.96 3.42 -30.38
N GLU A 386 15.62 2.84 -31.53
CA GLU A 386 14.30 3.02 -32.14
C GLU A 386 13.20 2.28 -31.35
N GLN A 387 13.52 1.13 -30.76
CA GLN A 387 12.59 0.39 -29.90
C GLN A 387 12.24 1.20 -28.63
N ASN A 388 13.25 1.79 -27.99
CA ASN A 388 13.06 2.67 -26.84
C ASN A 388 12.28 3.93 -27.22
N ARG A 389 12.51 4.50 -28.41
CA ARG A 389 11.74 5.65 -28.91
C ARG A 389 10.26 5.33 -29.03
N VAL A 390 9.91 4.22 -29.67
CA VAL A 390 8.51 3.79 -29.83
C VAL A 390 7.87 3.50 -28.47
N LYS A 391 8.60 2.86 -27.55
CA LYS A 391 8.14 2.63 -26.17
C LYS A 391 7.80 3.94 -25.46
N LEU A 392 8.73 4.90 -25.45
CA LEU A 392 8.53 6.18 -24.76
C LEU A 392 7.44 7.04 -25.41
N LEU A 393 7.24 6.95 -26.73
CA LEU A 393 6.11 7.60 -27.41
C LEU A 393 4.76 7.03 -26.94
N ASN A 394 4.66 5.71 -26.78
CA ASN A 394 3.47 5.07 -26.24
C ASN A 394 3.26 5.44 -24.76
N ASP A 395 4.33 5.41 -23.96
CA ASP A 395 4.27 5.78 -22.54
C ASP A 395 3.83 7.24 -22.37
N ARG A 396 4.35 8.17 -23.19
CA ARG A 396 3.90 9.57 -23.24
C ARG A 396 2.41 9.68 -23.55
N ALA A 397 1.92 8.96 -24.56
CA ALA A 397 0.52 9.01 -24.97
C ALA A 397 -0.42 8.45 -23.88
N MET A 398 -0.04 7.32 -23.27
CA MET A 398 -0.78 6.70 -22.17
C MET A 398 -0.80 7.60 -20.93
N ALA A 399 0.37 8.06 -20.48
CA ALA A 399 0.49 8.92 -19.30
C ALA A 399 -0.28 10.24 -19.46
N LYS A 400 -0.22 10.85 -20.66
CA LYS A 400 -1.01 12.07 -20.96
C LYS A 400 -2.51 11.83 -20.86
N SER A 401 -3.00 10.70 -21.39
CA SER A 401 -4.43 10.35 -21.30
C SER A 401 -4.85 10.05 -19.86
N GLN A 402 -4.01 9.33 -19.10
CA GLN A 402 -4.26 9.02 -17.70
C GLN A 402 -4.28 10.29 -16.84
N LEU A 403 -3.28 11.16 -16.97
CA LEU A 403 -3.20 12.43 -16.25
C LEU A 403 -4.46 13.26 -16.47
N GLN A 404 -4.90 13.38 -17.72
CA GLN A 404 -6.11 14.12 -18.07
C GLN A 404 -7.37 13.54 -17.39
N LYS A 405 -7.49 12.21 -17.36
CA LYS A 405 -8.60 11.53 -16.68
C LYS A 405 -8.56 11.73 -15.17
N LYS A 406 -7.37 11.61 -14.56
CA LYS A 406 -7.17 11.78 -13.11
C LYS A 406 -7.38 13.22 -12.66
N LEU A 407 -6.91 14.20 -13.42
CA LEU A 407 -7.21 15.63 -13.19
C LEU A 407 -8.72 15.91 -13.27
N GLY A 408 -9.43 15.27 -14.19
CA GLY A 408 -10.89 15.38 -14.26
C GLY A 408 -11.59 14.80 -13.03
N GLN A 409 -11.11 13.66 -12.52
CA GLN A 409 -11.61 13.07 -11.26
C GLN A 409 -11.30 13.96 -10.06
N PHE A 410 -10.10 14.53 -10.00
CA PHE A 410 -9.71 15.44 -8.93
C PHE A 410 -10.59 16.70 -8.92
N LEU A 411 -10.78 17.32 -10.08
CA LEU A 411 -11.65 18.49 -10.24
C LEU A 411 -13.10 18.20 -9.82
N TYR A 412 -13.60 17.00 -10.14
CA TYR A 412 -14.92 16.56 -9.69
C TYR A 412 -15.01 16.47 -8.16
N LEU A 413 -14.04 15.82 -7.51
CA LEU A 413 -14.01 15.69 -6.05
C LEU A 413 -13.86 17.05 -5.35
N THR A 414 -13.08 17.98 -5.91
CA THR A 414 -12.96 19.36 -5.40
C THR A 414 -14.29 20.11 -5.53
N ASN A 415 -15.02 19.93 -6.63
CA ASN A 415 -16.31 20.57 -6.81
C ASN A 415 -17.40 19.95 -5.92
N LEU A 416 -17.32 18.65 -5.62
CA LEU A 416 -18.20 18.01 -4.65
C LEU A 416 -18.00 18.58 -3.23
N GLU A 417 -16.77 18.85 -2.82
CA GLU A 417 -16.47 19.45 -1.51
C GLU A 417 -17.16 20.81 -1.36
N LYS A 418 -17.06 21.68 -2.36
CA LYS A 418 -17.76 22.98 -2.41
C LYS A 418 -19.29 22.85 -2.28
N SER A 419 -19.86 21.75 -2.77
CA SER A 419 -21.30 21.49 -2.69
C SER A 419 -21.76 20.93 -1.33
N GLN A 420 -20.86 20.31 -0.57
CA GLN A 420 -21.14 19.76 0.77
C GLN A 420 -20.90 20.78 1.90
N ASP A 421 -20.33 21.94 1.59
CA ASP A 421 -20.19 23.03 2.56
C ASP A 421 -21.55 23.41 3.17
N LYS A 422 -21.62 23.42 4.51
CA LYS A 422 -22.87 23.65 5.25
C LYS A 422 -23.51 25.03 4.96
N SER A 423 -22.76 25.94 4.37
CA SER A 423 -23.20 27.28 3.94
C SER A 423 -23.98 27.29 2.62
N THR A 424 -23.78 26.30 1.73
CA THR A 424 -24.42 26.25 0.40
C THR A 424 -25.66 25.33 0.35
N GLY A 425 -25.96 24.61 1.44
CA GLY A 425 -27.17 23.81 1.56
C GLY A 425 -27.30 22.66 0.54
N GLY A 426 -26.18 22.11 0.07
CA GLY A 426 -26.18 21.02 -0.92
C GLY A 426 -26.37 21.47 -2.38
N LEU A 427 -26.27 22.78 -2.64
CA LEU A 427 -26.34 23.35 -3.99
C LEU A 427 -24.94 23.51 -4.58
N ASN A 428 -24.77 23.13 -5.84
CA ASN A 428 -23.55 23.44 -6.58
C ASN A 428 -23.59 24.91 -7.04
N PRO A 429 -22.68 25.79 -6.54
CA PRO A 429 -22.69 27.22 -6.83
C PRO A 429 -22.11 27.56 -8.21
N GLU A 430 -21.45 26.61 -8.90
CA GLU A 430 -20.82 26.86 -10.19
C GLU A 430 -21.89 27.10 -11.29
N PRO A 431 -21.73 28.13 -12.14
CA PRO A 431 -22.62 28.36 -13.27
C PRO A 431 -22.31 27.38 -14.41
N CYS A 432 -23.35 26.95 -15.13
CA CYS A 432 -23.17 26.15 -16.33
C CYS A 432 -22.38 26.94 -17.40
N PRO A 433 -21.31 26.39 -17.99
CA PRO A 433 -20.49 27.08 -18.99
C PRO A 433 -21.22 27.44 -20.30
N ILE A 434 -22.40 26.87 -20.52
CA ILE A 434 -23.18 27.04 -21.76
C ILE A 434 -24.29 28.08 -21.56
N CYS A 435 -25.13 27.90 -20.53
CA CYS A 435 -26.28 28.76 -20.29
C CYS A 435 -26.08 29.78 -19.15
N ALA A 436 -24.93 29.74 -18.46
CA ALA A 436 -24.59 30.59 -17.32
C ALA A 436 -25.56 30.52 -16.12
N ARG A 437 -26.49 29.56 -16.09
CA ARG A 437 -27.39 29.32 -14.95
C ARG A 437 -26.68 28.51 -13.85
N PRO A 438 -26.98 28.75 -12.56
CA PRO A 438 -26.43 27.94 -11.47
C PRO A 438 -26.86 26.47 -11.63
N LEU A 439 -25.95 25.54 -11.36
CA LEU A 439 -26.20 24.10 -11.52
C LEU A 439 -27.20 23.54 -10.50
N GLY A 440 -27.28 24.11 -9.30
CA GLY A 440 -28.30 23.75 -8.32
C GLY A 440 -28.11 22.33 -7.76
N GLN A 441 -29.19 21.53 -7.74
CA GLN A 441 -29.21 20.18 -7.13
C GLN A 441 -28.93 19.04 -8.10
N GLU A 442 -28.99 19.30 -9.42
CA GLU A 442 -28.82 18.28 -10.45
C GLU A 442 -27.92 18.79 -11.57
N TRP A 443 -26.84 18.05 -11.85
CA TRP A 443 -25.94 18.39 -12.94
C TRP A 443 -25.24 17.18 -13.54
N ALA A 444 -24.74 17.36 -14.76
CA ALA A 444 -23.93 16.38 -15.45
C ALA A 444 -22.45 16.75 -15.37
N VAL A 445 -21.60 15.74 -15.25
CA VAL A 445 -20.14 15.86 -15.18
C VAL A 445 -19.53 14.99 -16.27
N LEU A 446 -18.66 15.60 -17.08
CA LEU A 446 -17.90 14.89 -18.12
C LEU A 446 -16.64 14.25 -17.51
N THR A 447 -15.98 13.35 -18.25
CA THR A 447 -14.73 12.68 -17.78
C THR A 447 -13.58 13.65 -17.51
N CYS A 448 -13.66 14.87 -18.04
CA CYS A 448 -12.73 15.96 -17.77
C CYS A 448 -13.04 16.73 -16.46
N GLY A 449 -14.04 16.31 -15.68
CA GLY A 449 -14.44 16.95 -14.42
C GLY A 449 -15.27 18.23 -14.59
N HIS A 450 -15.52 18.69 -15.82
CA HIS A 450 -16.32 19.88 -16.09
C HIS A 450 -17.81 19.60 -15.92
N CYS A 451 -18.50 20.49 -15.21
CA CYS A 451 -19.90 20.37 -14.86
C CYS A 451 -20.79 21.19 -15.81
N PHE A 452 -21.97 20.66 -16.14
CA PHE A 452 -22.94 21.27 -17.05
C PHE A 452 -24.37 21.02 -16.59
N CYS A 453 -25.29 21.90 -17.01
CA CYS A 453 -26.71 21.73 -16.75
C CYS A 453 -27.25 20.53 -17.56
N ASN A 454 -28.22 19.79 -17.00
CA ASN A 454 -28.79 18.61 -17.67
C ASN A 454 -29.45 18.97 -19.03
N GLU A 455 -30.11 20.13 -19.12
CA GLU A 455 -30.68 20.65 -20.37
C GLU A 455 -29.59 20.86 -21.43
N CYS A 456 -28.46 21.44 -21.02
CA CYS A 456 -27.36 21.82 -21.88
C CYS A 456 -26.64 20.57 -22.42
N ILE A 457 -26.44 19.55 -21.58
CA ILE A 457 -25.86 18.27 -22.00
C ILE A 457 -26.81 17.51 -22.91
N ALA A 458 -28.12 17.49 -22.62
CA ALA A 458 -29.09 16.87 -23.51
C ALA A 458 -29.01 17.46 -24.93
N ILE A 459 -28.95 18.80 -25.04
CA ILE A 459 -28.80 19.49 -26.33
C ILE A 459 -27.49 19.11 -27.03
N ILE A 460 -26.36 19.09 -26.31
CA ILE A 460 -25.06 18.70 -26.89
C ILE A 460 -25.09 17.25 -27.38
N VAL A 461 -25.65 16.34 -26.59
CA VAL A 461 -25.77 14.92 -26.94
C VAL A 461 -26.65 14.76 -28.19
N GLU A 462 -27.79 15.44 -28.26
CA GLU A 462 -28.69 15.41 -29.42
C GLU A 462 -28.03 15.99 -30.68
N GLN A 463 -27.38 17.15 -30.59
CA GLN A 463 -26.73 17.82 -31.73
C GLN A 463 -25.55 17.02 -32.29
N TYR A 464 -24.74 16.40 -31.42
CA TYR A 464 -23.59 15.58 -31.85
C TYR A 464 -23.99 14.17 -32.30
N SER A 465 -25.24 13.75 -32.04
CA SER A 465 -25.78 12.46 -32.50
C SER A 465 -26.24 12.46 -33.96
N ILE A 466 -26.16 13.61 -34.66
CA ILE A 466 -26.50 13.74 -36.08
C ILE A 466 -25.25 13.44 -36.93
N GLY A 467 -25.18 12.22 -37.48
CA GLY A 467 -24.10 11.73 -38.35
C GLY A 467 -23.15 10.71 -37.69
N ASN A 468 -22.10 10.27 -38.39
CA ASN A 468 -21.22 9.13 -38.07
C ASN A 468 -20.43 9.18 -36.73
N ARG A 469 -20.71 10.13 -35.81
CA ARG A 469 -20.05 10.30 -34.49
C ARG A 469 -20.95 9.87 -33.31
N HIS A 470 -21.71 8.80 -33.50
CA HIS A 470 -22.86 8.38 -32.68
C HIS A 470 -22.67 8.11 -31.17
N ARG A 471 -21.49 8.30 -30.55
CA ARG A 471 -21.25 7.82 -29.18
C ARG A 471 -20.37 8.71 -28.30
N ALA A 472 -19.97 9.90 -28.76
CA ALA A 472 -19.10 10.78 -27.98
C ALA A 472 -19.34 12.26 -28.26
N ILE A 473 -19.23 13.07 -27.21
CA ILE A 473 -19.35 14.53 -27.24
C ILE A 473 -18.01 15.18 -26.91
N LYS A 474 -17.81 16.43 -27.35
CA LYS A 474 -16.65 17.23 -26.95
C LYS A 474 -17.06 18.23 -25.86
N CYS A 475 -16.28 18.29 -24.79
CA CYS A 475 -16.47 19.26 -23.71
C CYS A 475 -16.41 20.71 -24.26
N ALA A 476 -17.34 21.58 -23.87
CA ALA A 476 -17.34 22.97 -24.33
C ALA A 476 -16.18 23.81 -23.76
N ILE A 477 -15.58 23.38 -22.64
CA ILE A 477 -14.45 24.08 -22.01
C ILE A 477 -13.12 23.57 -22.60
N CYS A 478 -12.81 22.28 -22.41
CA CYS A 478 -11.50 21.73 -22.76
C CYS A 478 -11.46 20.95 -24.08
N ARG A 479 -12.59 20.83 -24.80
CA ARG A 479 -12.74 20.06 -26.05
C ARG A 479 -12.40 18.57 -25.95
N GLN A 480 -12.19 18.04 -24.75
CA GLN A 480 -11.98 16.62 -24.50
C GLN A 480 -13.18 15.81 -24.95
N THR A 481 -12.91 14.69 -25.62
CA THR A 481 -13.96 13.77 -26.08
C THR A 481 -14.37 12.86 -24.94
N THR A 482 -15.66 12.81 -24.64
CA THR A 482 -16.28 11.99 -23.59
C THR A 482 -17.31 11.07 -24.22
N SER A 483 -17.26 9.76 -23.92
CA SER A 483 -18.31 8.85 -24.39
C SER A 483 -19.61 9.11 -23.64
N HIS A 484 -20.76 8.92 -24.30
CA HIS A 484 -22.07 9.07 -23.64
C HIS A 484 -22.22 8.17 -22.40
N ALA A 485 -21.60 6.98 -22.42
CA ALA A 485 -21.63 6.03 -21.30
C ALA A 485 -20.81 6.49 -20.08
N GLU A 486 -19.93 7.47 -20.25
CA GLU A 486 -19.02 7.95 -19.20
C GLU A 486 -19.48 9.29 -18.60
N ILE A 487 -20.63 9.82 -19.04
CA ILE A 487 -21.23 11.02 -18.46
C ILE A 487 -21.84 10.65 -17.11
N SER A 488 -21.40 11.32 -16.06
CA SER A 488 -21.92 11.12 -14.71
C SER A 488 -23.01 12.15 -14.40
N TYR A 489 -24.15 11.71 -13.86
CA TYR A 489 -25.23 12.60 -13.41
C TYR A 489 -25.27 12.61 -11.89
N VAL A 490 -25.24 13.80 -11.30
CA VAL A 490 -25.24 14.01 -9.85
C VAL A 490 -26.59 14.56 -9.42
N PHE A 491 -27.14 13.99 -8.35
CA PHE A 491 -28.38 14.40 -7.70
C PHE A 491 -28.10 14.56 -6.21
N THR A 492 -28.30 15.76 -5.64
CA THR A 492 -27.98 16.03 -4.22
C THR A 492 -29.18 15.84 -3.28
N THR A 493 -30.36 15.52 -3.81
CA THR A 493 -31.50 15.13 -2.99
C THR A 493 -31.23 13.76 -2.36
N GLN A 494 -31.29 13.70 -1.03
CA GLN A 494 -31.49 12.43 -0.34
C GLN A 494 -32.73 11.79 -0.97
N ASN A 495 -32.60 10.57 -1.48
CA ASN A 495 -33.72 9.80 -2.00
C ASN A 495 -34.78 9.65 -0.89
N SER A 496 -35.74 10.56 -0.85
CA SER A 496 -37.11 10.21 -0.53
C SER A 496 -37.56 9.26 -1.63
N HIS A 497 -37.29 7.96 -1.44
CA HIS A 497 -37.87 6.89 -2.24
C HIS A 497 -39.40 6.88 -2.03
N GLN A 498 -40.11 7.86 -2.59
CA GLN A 498 -41.50 7.72 -2.97
C GLN A 498 -41.58 6.99 -4.31
N GLY A 499 -41.03 5.79 -4.37
CA GLY A 499 -41.64 4.76 -5.21
C GLY A 499 -42.78 4.22 -4.38
N GLN A 500 -44.03 4.52 -4.76
CA GLN A 500 -45.27 4.07 -4.10
C GLN A 500 -45.04 2.82 -3.22
N GLU A 501 -44.96 3.00 -1.90
CA GLU A 501 -44.78 1.87 -0.99
C GLU A 501 -46.04 1.01 -1.09
N ILE A 502 -45.93 -0.11 -1.81
CA ILE A 502 -46.97 -1.13 -1.82
C ILE A 502 -47.02 -1.68 -0.39
N PRO A 503 -48.10 -1.44 0.39
CA PRO A 503 -48.13 -1.84 1.79
C PRO A 503 -48.15 -3.37 1.88
N VAL A 504 -47.23 -3.92 2.67
CA VAL A 504 -47.20 -5.33 3.04
C VAL A 504 -47.86 -5.47 4.40
N LYS A 505 -48.86 -6.34 4.52
CA LYS A 505 -49.53 -6.64 5.78
C LYS A 505 -48.69 -7.63 6.59
N GLY A 506 -48.62 -7.41 7.90
CA GLY A 506 -47.87 -8.27 8.84
C GLY A 506 -46.52 -7.70 9.26
N SER A 507 -46.00 -8.15 10.41
CA SER A 507 -44.64 -7.84 10.87
C SER A 507 -43.70 -8.95 10.42
N HIS A 508 -42.99 -8.72 9.32
CA HIS A 508 -42.05 -9.65 8.72
C HIS A 508 -40.63 -9.07 8.72
N SER A 509 -39.61 -9.91 8.50
CA SER A 509 -38.24 -9.42 8.33
C SER A 509 -38.12 -8.60 7.04
N THR A 510 -37.18 -7.65 7.02
CA THR A 510 -36.94 -6.73 5.90
C THR A 510 -36.81 -7.44 4.55
N LYS A 511 -36.17 -8.62 4.55
CA LYS A 511 -35.97 -9.45 3.37
C LYS A 511 -37.26 -10.11 2.88
N VAL A 512 -38.06 -10.67 3.79
CA VAL A 512 -39.36 -11.28 3.45
C VAL A 512 -40.34 -10.21 2.97
N GLU A 513 -40.35 -9.05 3.61
CA GLU A 513 -41.15 -7.92 3.18
C GLU A 513 -40.78 -7.47 1.76
N ALA A 514 -39.49 -7.38 1.44
CA ALA A 514 -39.02 -7.05 0.09
C ALA A 514 -39.46 -8.10 -0.95
N VAL A 515 -39.40 -9.39 -0.63
CA VAL A 515 -39.87 -10.49 -1.50
C VAL A 515 -41.36 -10.33 -1.80
N VAL A 516 -42.19 -10.15 -0.77
CA VAL A 516 -43.65 -9.96 -0.93
C VAL A 516 -43.95 -8.69 -1.72
N ARG A 517 -43.21 -7.60 -1.48
CA ARG A 517 -43.38 -6.34 -2.20
C ARG A 517 -43.08 -6.49 -3.69
N VAL A 518 -42.03 -7.22 -4.05
CA VAL A 518 -41.71 -7.53 -5.46
C VAL A 518 -42.79 -8.41 -6.08
N LEU A 519 -43.28 -9.42 -5.37
CA LEU A 519 -44.36 -10.30 -5.87
C LEU A 519 -45.66 -9.52 -6.10
N LYS A 520 -46.05 -8.62 -5.19
CA LYS A 520 -47.18 -7.71 -5.40
C LYS A 520 -46.97 -6.79 -6.60
N LYS A 521 -45.77 -6.22 -6.74
CA LYS A 521 -45.43 -5.37 -7.89
C LYS A 521 -45.56 -6.12 -9.21
N ILE A 522 -45.11 -7.38 -9.26
CA ILE A 522 -45.26 -8.25 -10.42
C ILE A 522 -46.74 -8.48 -10.72
N GLN A 523 -47.55 -8.86 -9.74
CA GLN A 523 -48.98 -9.10 -9.92
C GLN A 523 -49.76 -7.84 -10.35
N MET A 524 -49.35 -6.65 -9.89
CA MET A 524 -49.94 -5.38 -10.31
C MET A 524 -49.53 -4.98 -11.73
N SER A 525 -48.31 -5.32 -12.15
CA SER A 525 -47.80 -5.00 -13.49
C SER A 525 -48.27 -5.99 -14.55
N ASP A 526 -48.34 -7.27 -14.19
CA ASP A 526 -48.80 -8.38 -15.02
C ASP A 526 -49.59 -9.39 -14.16
N PRO A 527 -50.94 -9.29 -14.11
CA PRO A 527 -51.78 -10.17 -13.31
C PRO A 527 -51.67 -11.66 -13.66
N GLY A 528 -51.17 -12.00 -14.85
CA GLY A 528 -50.97 -13.39 -15.29
C GLY A 528 -49.54 -13.92 -15.14
N ALA A 529 -48.63 -13.12 -14.58
CA ALA A 529 -47.23 -13.52 -14.41
C ALA A 529 -47.08 -14.56 -13.29
N LYS A 530 -46.48 -15.70 -13.63
CA LYS A 530 -46.15 -16.76 -12.67
C LYS A 530 -44.71 -16.64 -12.18
N SER A 531 -44.51 -16.82 -10.88
CA SER A 531 -43.25 -16.59 -10.18
C SER A 531 -42.81 -17.83 -9.40
N LEU A 532 -41.53 -18.20 -9.55
CA LEU A 532 -40.87 -19.22 -8.72
C LEU A 532 -40.06 -18.55 -7.63
N VAL A 533 -40.26 -18.96 -6.38
CA VAL A 533 -39.47 -18.52 -5.23
C VAL A 533 -38.63 -19.68 -4.74
N PHE A 534 -37.31 -19.54 -4.86
CA PHE A 534 -36.34 -20.54 -4.43
C PHE A 534 -35.70 -20.15 -3.11
N SER A 535 -35.57 -21.15 -2.23
CA SER A 535 -34.68 -21.10 -1.08
C SER A 535 -34.08 -22.49 -0.82
N THR A 536 -32.88 -22.51 -0.29
CA THR A 536 -32.16 -23.66 0.26
C THR A 536 -32.72 -24.06 1.62
N TRP A 537 -33.34 -23.13 2.35
CA TRP A 537 -33.87 -23.32 3.69
C TRP A 537 -35.39 -23.49 3.66
N GLN A 538 -35.87 -24.68 4.03
CA GLN A 538 -37.31 -24.94 4.10
C GLN A 538 -38.05 -23.96 5.02
N GLY A 539 -37.46 -23.63 6.19
CA GLY A 539 -38.06 -22.71 7.13
C GLY A 539 -38.25 -21.29 6.58
N VAL A 540 -37.40 -20.84 5.64
CA VAL A 540 -37.56 -19.54 4.98
C VAL A 540 -38.77 -19.56 4.04
N LEU A 541 -38.98 -20.66 3.32
CA LEU A 541 -40.18 -20.84 2.49
C LEU A 541 -41.45 -20.86 3.33
N ASP A 542 -41.43 -21.48 4.52
CA ASP A 542 -42.58 -21.50 5.42
C ASP A 542 -42.90 -20.09 5.98
N ILE A 543 -41.88 -19.27 6.25
CA ILE A 543 -42.05 -17.86 6.66
C ILE A 543 -42.63 -17.03 5.51
N ILE A 544 -42.15 -17.23 4.28
CA ILE A 544 -42.68 -16.55 3.09
C ILE A 544 -44.13 -17.01 2.83
N ALA A 545 -44.44 -18.30 2.98
CA ALA A 545 -45.80 -18.82 2.86
C ALA A 545 -46.77 -18.12 3.81
N LYS A 546 -46.37 -17.94 5.08
CA LYS A 546 -47.15 -17.17 6.05
C LYS A 546 -47.33 -15.71 5.62
N ALA A 547 -46.27 -15.06 5.15
CA ALA A 547 -46.34 -13.68 4.68
C ALA A 547 -47.23 -13.52 3.44
N LEU A 548 -47.23 -14.48 2.51
CA LEU A 548 -48.12 -14.49 1.34
C LEU A 548 -49.58 -14.69 1.76
N PHE A 549 -49.84 -15.58 2.72
CA PHE A 549 -51.17 -15.79 3.30
C PHE A 549 -51.71 -14.50 3.95
N ASP A 550 -50.92 -13.84 4.80
CA ASP A 550 -51.28 -12.57 5.46
C ASP A 550 -51.57 -11.44 4.45
N ASN A 551 -51.02 -11.56 3.23
CA ASN A 551 -51.18 -10.60 2.14
C ASN A 551 -52.21 -11.01 1.08
N ASN A 552 -53.01 -12.05 1.34
CA ASN A 552 -54.04 -12.58 0.42
C ASN A 552 -53.50 -12.95 -0.96
N MET A 553 -52.30 -13.52 -1.03
CA MET A 553 -51.70 -13.98 -2.28
C MET A 553 -51.82 -15.50 -2.37
N GLU A 554 -52.39 -16.01 -3.47
CA GLU A 554 -52.49 -17.44 -3.71
C GLU A 554 -51.14 -18.03 -4.14
N PHE A 555 -50.73 -19.10 -3.47
CA PHE A 555 -49.46 -19.78 -3.73
C PHE A 555 -49.60 -21.29 -3.60
N ALA A 556 -48.74 -22.01 -4.31
CA ALA A 556 -48.50 -23.43 -4.10
C ALA A 556 -47.11 -23.61 -3.49
N GLN A 557 -46.96 -24.60 -2.61
CA GLN A 557 -45.68 -24.92 -1.97
C GLN A 557 -45.38 -26.40 -2.12
N ILE A 558 -44.16 -26.74 -2.54
CA ILE A 558 -43.73 -28.12 -2.69
C ILE A 558 -43.00 -28.58 -1.43
N ASN A 559 -43.74 -29.23 -0.53
CA ASN A 559 -43.23 -29.83 0.71
C ASN A 559 -43.27 -31.37 0.59
N GLY A 560 -42.13 -31.96 0.23
CA GLY A 560 -41.97 -33.41 0.11
C GLY A 560 -42.64 -34.05 -1.12
N ILE A 561 -42.55 -35.38 -1.20
CA ILE A 561 -42.90 -36.16 -2.41
C ILE A 561 -44.42 -36.37 -2.55
N HIS A 562 -45.17 -36.42 -1.44
CA HIS A 562 -46.56 -36.88 -1.42
C HIS A 562 -47.60 -35.95 -2.06
N LYS A 563 -47.29 -34.65 -2.28
CA LYS A 563 -48.16 -33.68 -2.98
C LYS A 563 -47.46 -32.95 -4.13
N PHE A 564 -46.32 -33.48 -4.56
CA PHE A 564 -45.45 -32.83 -5.54
C PHE A 564 -46.16 -32.60 -6.87
N GLN A 565 -46.79 -33.64 -7.42
CA GLN A 565 -47.40 -33.61 -8.75
C GLN A 565 -48.70 -32.79 -8.77
N GLU A 566 -49.48 -32.86 -7.70
CA GLU A 566 -50.72 -32.08 -7.54
C GLU A 566 -50.41 -30.58 -7.51
N ASN A 567 -49.54 -30.12 -6.61
CA ASN A 567 -49.17 -28.71 -6.49
C ASN A 567 -48.48 -28.15 -7.74
N LEU A 568 -47.68 -28.98 -8.44
CA LEU A 568 -47.07 -28.59 -9.71
C LEU A 568 -48.14 -28.47 -10.82
N SER A 569 -49.11 -29.38 -10.87
CA SER A 569 -50.20 -29.32 -11.85
C SER A 569 -51.11 -28.11 -11.60
N SER A 570 -51.45 -27.82 -10.35
CA SER A 570 -52.21 -26.63 -9.97
C SER A 570 -51.45 -25.36 -10.35
N PHE A 571 -50.15 -25.27 -10.08
CA PHE A 571 -49.35 -24.12 -10.53
C PHE A 571 -49.28 -23.97 -12.05
N LYS A 572 -49.37 -25.06 -12.84
CA LYS A 572 -49.34 -24.98 -14.30
C LYS A 572 -50.68 -24.56 -14.88
N TYR A 573 -51.75 -25.23 -14.48
CA TYR A 573 -53.06 -25.16 -15.14
C TYR A 573 -54.03 -24.18 -14.48
N GLU A 574 -53.86 -23.87 -13.19
CA GLU A 574 -54.73 -22.89 -12.52
C GLU A 574 -54.20 -21.47 -12.70
N GLU A 575 -55.08 -20.55 -13.08
CA GLU A 575 -54.73 -19.14 -13.31
C GLU A 575 -54.67 -18.32 -12.03
N LYS A 576 -55.25 -18.82 -10.93
CA LYS A 576 -55.25 -18.09 -9.65
C LYS A 576 -53.95 -18.27 -8.86
N ILE A 577 -53.25 -19.39 -9.08
CA ILE A 577 -52.00 -19.71 -8.39
C ILE A 577 -50.83 -19.16 -9.22
N ASN A 578 -50.33 -18.00 -8.78
CA ASN A 578 -49.26 -17.28 -9.48
C ASN A 578 -47.88 -17.49 -8.87
N ILE A 579 -47.80 -18.09 -7.68
CA ILE A 579 -46.55 -18.22 -6.93
C ILE A 579 -46.31 -19.68 -6.57
N LEU A 580 -45.11 -20.18 -6.87
CA LEU A 580 -44.66 -21.50 -6.45
C LEU A 580 -43.42 -21.38 -5.56
N LEU A 581 -43.56 -21.83 -4.31
CA LEU A 581 -42.47 -21.95 -3.35
C LEU A 581 -41.79 -23.30 -3.53
N LEU A 582 -40.51 -23.30 -3.89
CA LEU A 582 -39.78 -24.50 -4.28
C LEU A 582 -38.40 -24.56 -3.60
N PRO A 583 -38.10 -25.61 -2.82
CA PRO A 583 -36.76 -25.80 -2.30
C PRO A 583 -35.76 -25.99 -3.44
N LEU A 584 -34.58 -25.37 -3.34
CA LEU A 584 -33.56 -25.41 -4.40
C LEU A 584 -33.11 -26.85 -4.72
N HIS A 585 -32.94 -27.67 -3.68
CA HIS A 585 -32.50 -29.07 -3.77
C HIS A 585 -33.58 -30.02 -4.32
N THR A 586 -34.86 -29.64 -4.26
CA THR A 586 -35.95 -30.44 -4.81
C THR A 586 -35.96 -30.29 -6.32
N GLY A 587 -35.44 -31.28 -7.06
CA GLY A 587 -35.53 -31.32 -8.52
C GLY A 587 -34.27 -31.69 -9.30
N SER A 588 -33.45 -32.62 -8.80
CA SER A 588 -32.40 -33.30 -9.58
C SER A 588 -32.92 -34.05 -10.84
N ASN A 589 -34.24 -34.09 -11.06
CA ASN A 589 -34.93 -34.85 -12.12
C ASN A 589 -35.44 -34.01 -13.32
N GLY A 590 -34.88 -32.83 -13.60
CA GLY A 590 -35.14 -32.14 -14.87
C GLY A 590 -36.54 -31.51 -15.05
N LEU A 591 -37.10 -30.94 -13.97
CA LEU A 591 -38.39 -30.23 -13.97
C LEU A 591 -38.44 -29.12 -15.04
N ASN A 592 -39.54 -29.07 -15.79
CA ASN A 592 -39.79 -28.09 -16.84
C ASN A 592 -40.97 -27.18 -16.45
N ILE A 593 -40.70 -25.93 -16.09
CA ILE A 593 -41.67 -24.95 -15.57
C ILE A 593 -41.58 -23.66 -16.40
N ILE A 594 -41.84 -23.78 -17.71
CA ILE A 594 -41.85 -22.67 -18.66
C ILE A 594 -43.03 -21.72 -18.46
N GLU A 595 -44.02 -22.11 -17.65
CA GLU A 595 -45.18 -21.28 -17.32
C GLU A 595 -44.78 -20.09 -16.43
N ALA A 596 -43.66 -20.17 -15.70
CA ALA A 596 -43.11 -19.08 -14.92
C ALA A 596 -42.31 -18.09 -15.78
N THR A 597 -42.37 -16.81 -15.44
CA THR A 597 -41.56 -15.75 -16.07
C THR A 597 -40.59 -15.12 -15.09
N HIS A 598 -40.86 -15.20 -13.79
CA HIS A 598 -40.01 -14.64 -12.75
C HIS A 598 -39.40 -15.74 -11.87
N VAL A 599 -38.11 -15.60 -11.58
CA VAL A 599 -37.35 -16.43 -10.66
C VAL A 599 -36.84 -15.53 -9.54
N LEU A 600 -37.22 -15.82 -8.31
CA LEU A 600 -36.80 -15.09 -7.11
C LEU A 600 -35.88 -16.01 -6.31
N LEU A 601 -34.63 -15.59 -6.14
CA LEU A 601 -33.64 -16.26 -5.30
C LEU A 601 -33.58 -15.52 -3.98
N VAL A 602 -34.10 -16.16 -2.93
CA VAL A 602 -34.22 -15.50 -1.62
C VAL A 602 -32.83 -15.29 -1.04
N GLU A 603 -31.89 -16.21 -1.17
CA GLU A 603 -30.52 -16.02 -0.67
C GLU A 603 -29.45 -16.33 -1.73
N PRO A 604 -28.22 -15.80 -1.58
CA PRO A 604 -27.13 -16.10 -2.51
C PRO A 604 -26.81 -17.60 -2.51
N ILE A 605 -26.71 -18.17 -3.72
CA ILE A 605 -26.41 -19.59 -3.92
C ILE A 605 -24.89 -19.72 -4.11
N LEU A 606 -24.22 -20.41 -3.19
CA LEU A 606 -22.76 -20.59 -3.21
C LEU A 606 -22.24 -21.33 -4.44
N ASN A 607 -23.05 -22.23 -5.01
CA ASN A 607 -22.70 -23.00 -6.20
C ASN A 607 -23.44 -22.43 -7.43
N PRO A 608 -22.75 -21.74 -8.36
CA PRO A 608 -23.36 -21.20 -9.58
C PRO A 608 -24.07 -22.26 -10.43
N ALA A 609 -23.63 -23.53 -10.36
CA ALA A 609 -24.28 -24.61 -11.08
C ALA A 609 -25.71 -24.88 -10.58
N HIS A 610 -25.95 -24.77 -9.27
CA HIS A 610 -27.29 -24.96 -8.69
C HIS A 610 -28.21 -23.79 -9.07
N GLU A 611 -27.68 -22.58 -9.11
CA GLU A 611 -28.41 -21.39 -9.58
C GLU A 611 -28.79 -21.50 -11.06
N LEU A 612 -27.82 -21.80 -11.93
CA LEU A 612 -28.06 -22.00 -13.36
C LEU A 612 -29.03 -23.15 -13.61
N GLN A 613 -28.97 -24.22 -12.82
CA GLN A 613 -29.93 -25.31 -12.89
C GLN A 613 -31.34 -24.84 -12.51
N ALA A 614 -31.49 -24.01 -11.48
CA ALA A 614 -32.78 -23.45 -11.07
C ALA A 614 -33.37 -22.51 -12.14
N ILE A 615 -32.54 -21.61 -12.69
CA ILE A 615 -32.93 -20.73 -13.80
C ILE A 615 -33.29 -21.55 -15.05
N GLY A 616 -32.52 -22.61 -15.35
CA GLY A 616 -32.75 -23.51 -16.48
C GLY A 616 -34.04 -24.34 -16.40
N ARG A 617 -34.76 -24.34 -15.27
CA ARG A 617 -36.12 -24.90 -15.17
C ARG A 617 -37.15 -24.01 -15.85
N VAL A 618 -36.88 -22.71 -15.95
CA VAL A 618 -37.77 -21.69 -16.51
C VAL A 618 -37.26 -21.19 -17.86
N HIS A 619 -35.98 -20.83 -17.92
CA HIS A 619 -35.31 -20.38 -19.13
C HIS A 619 -34.85 -21.61 -19.93
N ARG A 620 -35.81 -22.27 -20.58
CA ARG A 620 -35.62 -23.51 -21.35
C ARG A 620 -36.28 -23.40 -22.73
N ILE A 621 -35.85 -24.26 -23.66
CA ILE A 621 -36.48 -24.44 -24.97
C ILE A 621 -37.99 -24.69 -24.77
N GLY A 622 -38.82 -23.79 -25.31
CA GLY A 622 -40.28 -23.78 -25.12
C GLY A 622 -40.81 -22.54 -24.39
N GLN A 623 -39.95 -21.77 -23.72
CA GLN A 623 -40.30 -20.47 -23.14
C GLN A 623 -40.46 -19.41 -24.25
N THR A 624 -41.61 -18.72 -24.26
CA THR A 624 -41.92 -17.67 -25.26
C THR A 624 -41.87 -16.26 -24.68
N LYS A 625 -41.87 -16.12 -23.34
CA LYS A 625 -41.83 -14.84 -22.62
C LYS A 625 -40.45 -14.58 -21.99
N SER A 626 -40.10 -13.30 -21.83
CA SER A 626 -38.84 -12.90 -21.17
C SER A 626 -38.78 -13.42 -19.74
N THR A 627 -37.64 -14.02 -19.37
CA THR A 627 -37.40 -14.54 -18.02
C THR A 627 -36.63 -13.53 -17.19
N PHE A 628 -37.11 -13.22 -15.98
CA PHE A 628 -36.47 -12.27 -15.07
C PHE A 628 -35.96 -12.99 -13.81
N VAL A 629 -34.72 -12.72 -13.41
CA VAL A 629 -34.12 -13.28 -12.20
C VAL A 629 -33.90 -12.18 -11.18
N HIS A 630 -34.56 -12.29 -10.03
CA HIS A 630 -34.47 -11.37 -8.90
C HIS A 630 -33.62 -12.00 -7.80
N ARG A 631 -32.57 -11.31 -7.34
CA ARG A 631 -31.68 -11.77 -6.26
C ARG A 631 -31.84 -10.85 -5.05
N PHE A 632 -32.20 -11.42 -3.91
CA PHE A 632 -32.38 -10.66 -2.67
C PHE A 632 -31.11 -10.74 -1.81
N LEU A 633 -30.58 -9.56 -1.46
CA LEU A 633 -29.35 -9.41 -0.69
C LEU A 633 -29.57 -8.32 0.35
N ILE A 634 -29.07 -8.53 1.58
CA ILE A 634 -29.07 -7.50 2.63
C ILE A 634 -27.74 -6.73 2.59
N LYS A 635 -27.83 -5.40 2.52
CA LYS A 635 -26.65 -4.50 2.54
C LYS A 635 -25.89 -4.60 3.85
N SER A 636 -24.57 -4.45 3.79
CA SER A 636 -23.68 -4.48 4.96
C SER A 636 -23.79 -5.79 5.76
N THR A 637 -24.02 -6.90 5.07
CA THR A 637 -24.06 -8.24 5.68
C THR A 637 -23.20 -9.22 4.89
N ILE A 638 -23.01 -10.41 5.47
CA ILE A 638 -22.34 -11.54 4.83
C ILE A 638 -22.93 -11.88 3.45
N GLU A 639 -24.21 -11.63 3.19
CA GLU A 639 -24.84 -11.90 1.89
C GLU A 639 -24.27 -11.03 0.75
N GLU A 640 -24.01 -9.74 1.02
CA GLU A 640 -23.42 -8.82 0.04
C GLU A 640 -21.98 -9.19 -0.28
N ARG A 641 -21.20 -9.53 0.76
CA ARG A 641 -19.80 -9.96 0.63
C ARG A 641 -19.71 -11.28 -0.14
N MET A 642 -20.53 -12.25 0.21
CA MET A 642 -20.63 -13.54 -0.48
C MET A 642 -20.97 -13.36 -1.97
N GLN A 643 -21.91 -12.48 -2.31
CA GLN A 643 -22.23 -12.18 -3.70
C GLN A 643 -21.08 -11.50 -4.45
N ALA A 644 -20.35 -10.58 -3.80
CA ALA A 644 -19.19 -9.91 -4.39
C ALA A 644 -18.05 -10.91 -4.68
N MET A 645 -17.83 -11.86 -3.77
CA MET A 645 -16.86 -12.94 -3.95
C MET A 645 -17.24 -13.87 -5.09
N LEU A 646 -18.51 -14.30 -5.17
CA LEU A 646 -19.00 -15.15 -6.26
C LEU A 646 -18.82 -14.47 -7.62
N LYS A 647 -19.12 -13.17 -7.74
CA LYS A 647 -18.87 -12.39 -8.98
C LYS A 647 -17.38 -12.31 -9.33
N THR A 648 -16.51 -12.26 -8.33
CA THR A 648 -15.06 -12.20 -8.53
C THR A 648 -14.51 -13.58 -8.94
N ALA A 649 -15.01 -14.66 -8.34
CA ALA A 649 -14.69 -16.03 -8.71
C ALA A 649 -15.15 -16.35 -10.15
N GLU A 650 -16.36 -15.93 -10.54
CA GLU A 650 -16.85 -16.07 -11.92
C GLU A 650 -15.95 -15.32 -12.93
N LYS A 651 -15.54 -14.08 -12.63
CA LYS A 651 -14.61 -13.32 -13.49
C LYS A 651 -13.24 -14.00 -13.62
N ARG A 652 -12.72 -14.57 -12.53
CA ARG A 652 -11.46 -15.34 -12.53
C ARG A 652 -11.58 -16.63 -13.34
N GLN A 653 -12.70 -17.34 -13.23
CA GLN A 653 -12.94 -18.57 -14.00
C GLN A 653 -13.11 -18.31 -15.50
N VAL A 654 -13.75 -17.19 -15.89
CA VAL A 654 -13.86 -16.80 -17.31
C VAL A 654 -12.49 -16.44 -17.91
N SER A 655 -11.58 -15.83 -17.14
CA SER A 655 -10.19 -15.59 -17.59
C SER A 655 -9.37 -16.88 -17.69
N ASN A 656 -9.54 -17.82 -16.75
CA ASN A 656 -8.78 -19.08 -16.75
C ASN A 656 -9.27 -20.12 -17.78
N LYS A 657 -10.54 -20.03 -18.23
CA LYS A 657 -11.08 -20.94 -19.25
C LYS A 657 -10.48 -20.72 -20.65
N VAL A 658 -9.73 -19.65 -20.87
CA VAL A 658 -8.95 -19.40 -22.09
C VAL A 658 -7.63 -20.21 -22.08
N HIS A 659 -7.18 -20.72 -20.93
CA HIS A 659 -5.82 -21.29 -20.78
C HIS A 659 -5.71 -22.71 -20.21
N SER A 660 -6.78 -23.45 -19.90
CA SER A 660 -6.61 -24.88 -19.59
C SER A 660 -7.84 -25.75 -19.84
N SER A 661 -7.60 -26.86 -20.55
CA SER A 661 -8.53 -27.95 -20.81
C SER A 661 -8.27 -29.09 -19.81
N THR A 662 -8.69 -28.98 -18.56
CA THR A 662 -8.78 -30.15 -17.68
C THR A 662 -9.96 -30.05 -16.71
N SER A 663 -10.80 -31.08 -16.73
CA SER A 663 -12.02 -31.20 -15.93
C SER A 663 -11.68 -31.74 -14.53
N MET A 664 -11.72 -30.89 -13.49
CA MET A 664 -11.70 -31.35 -12.09
C MET A 664 -13.08 -31.19 -11.45
N LYS A 665 -13.55 -32.27 -10.80
CA LYS A 665 -14.80 -32.29 -10.04
C LYS A 665 -14.59 -31.54 -8.72
N HIS A 666 -15.31 -30.43 -8.52
CA HIS A 666 -15.23 -29.64 -7.28
C HIS A 666 -16.38 -30.01 -6.33
N SER A 667 -16.03 -30.36 -5.08
CA SER A 667 -16.94 -30.43 -3.93
C SER A 667 -17.19 -29.02 -3.36
N GLU A 668 -18.33 -28.79 -2.70
CA GLU A 668 -18.76 -27.48 -2.15
C GLU A 668 -17.69 -26.80 -1.25
N ALA A 669 -16.84 -27.56 -0.57
CA ALA A 669 -15.76 -27.05 0.26
C ALA A 669 -14.54 -26.47 -0.49
N SER A 670 -14.47 -26.62 -1.82
CA SER A 670 -13.33 -26.18 -2.64
C SER A 670 -13.53 -24.81 -3.31
N VAL A 671 -14.62 -24.11 -2.98
CA VAL A 671 -14.99 -22.80 -3.57
C VAL A 671 -14.38 -21.62 -2.80
N PHE A 672 -13.99 -21.81 -1.53
CA PHE A 672 -13.48 -20.73 -0.68
C PHE A 672 -12.08 -21.04 -0.15
N THR A 673 -11.16 -20.08 -0.27
CA THR A 673 -9.86 -20.11 0.40
C THR A 673 -9.98 -19.65 1.87
N VAL A 674 -8.95 -19.86 2.67
CA VAL A 674 -8.92 -19.38 4.06
C VAL A 674 -8.99 -17.84 4.14
N ALA A 675 -8.39 -17.15 3.15
CA ALA A 675 -8.49 -15.69 3.03
C ALA A 675 -9.92 -15.22 2.69
N ASP A 676 -10.59 -15.94 1.78
CA ASP A 676 -11.99 -15.71 1.43
C ASP A 676 -12.92 -15.86 2.65
N LEU A 677 -12.66 -16.85 3.51
CA LEU A 677 -13.40 -17.03 4.76
C LEU A 677 -13.12 -15.92 5.76
N ALA A 678 -11.88 -15.41 5.85
CA ALA A 678 -11.55 -14.29 6.72
C ALA A 678 -12.30 -13.01 6.31
N GLU A 679 -12.36 -12.71 5.00
CA GLU A 679 -13.06 -11.53 4.46
C GLU A 679 -14.59 -11.57 4.69
N LEU A 680 -15.19 -12.77 4.75
CA LEU A 680 -16.61 -12.93 5.06
C LEU A 680 -16.98 -12.51 6.50
N PHE A 681 -16.04 -12.61 7.44
CA PHE A 681 -16.25 -12.40 8.88
C PHE A 681 -15.48 -11.21 9.46
N THR A 682 -14.86 -10.36 8.65
CA THR A 682 -14.27 -9.10 9.14
C THR A 682 -15.36 -8.17 9.64
N ASP A 683 -15.47 -7.97 10.96
CA ASP A 683 -16.46 -7.07 11.51
C ASP A 683 -16.22 -5.62 11.05
N ASP A 684 -17.21 -5.00 10.41
CA ASP A 684 -17.30 -3.54 10.26
C ASP A 684 -17.80 -2.92 11.59
N SER A 685 -17.36 -3.43 12.73
CA SER A 685 -17.79 -3.02 14.08
C SER A 685 -17.17 -1.69 14.52
N GLY A 686 -17.13 -0.70 13.62
CA GLY A 686 -16.78 0.69 13.92
C GLY A 686 -17.90 1.68 13.59
N ALA A 687 -19.10 1.20 13.27
CA ALA A 687 -20.19 2.01 12.74
C ALA A 687 -21.53 1.81 13.47
N VAL A 688 -21.51 1.78 14.81
CA VAL A 688 -22.67 2.17 15.63
C VAL A 688 -22.13 2.76 16.95
N GLU A 689 -21.87 4.06 16.96
CA GLU A 689 -22.01 4.96 18.13
C GLU A 689 -22.27 6.38 17.62
#